data_AF-D3BLP7-F1
#
_entry.id   AF-D3BLP7-F1
#
_cell.length_a   1.000
_cell.length_b   1.000
_cell.length_c   1.000
_cell.angle_alpha   90.00
_cell.angle_beta   90.00
_cell.angle_gamma   90.00
#
_symmetry.space_group_name_H-M   'P 1'
#
loop_
_entity.id
_entity.type
_entity.pdbx_description
1 polymer ?
#
loop_
_entity_poly.entity_id
_entity_poly.type
_entity_poly.pdbx_seq_one_letter_code
_entity_poly.pdbx_strand_id
1 'polypeptide(L)'
;MEIKDIEIEIEESKKVLEISFQYFFGKLTILIYNHLREKENEQLRNIKLIGGIDQIENKIIVPKTVDDQYKLIILRYCRYFSTKTNKISISTKILNKSESYKINLIESDFQEDINYFQQTQVINNKRYHLISRFTNSNAINDVYLVGGTDDQRLINYKDNQKSYESAENEIKAMKLFKGNQRFVQLVDYQEDKGNQIFHIITEYCFDGDLSHIIKRLTEQDRIIDELVLKKYISQLFNILLDLDKHGIVHCDIKPSNIFIHEFDYDFSLKLGDFGSCLFIDQLPVIEYINTKENNLDTRKEYNNTDISYPTIISNPYIRGTKGYISPEAMNKQYAHSCDIFSIGSTILKLLCCHQEDRNNHQLFQTNGEIKISECRYSKQLIELVNRLLDQRSKNRESLKCFLNKYIDAITNEYTITFNVDTDFNNTSKNITELYFGREFNQHLNRNSLPPNIITLSFGHYFNQPILIDVLPKSLKYLSFGYYFNQKLEIGVLPNSLLSLSFGDAFNQVLSVGELPVKLKSLFSGNGFNQILSVGVLPKSLLSLVLGDRFNLLLSKGVFPESLKSLKMMGYNLRIDRDVLPNNLENLYFGSFNQTLDIGTFSNQIRSLTFTKLRQPLDIGVLPQTLEDLRFGSEGQHISIGVLPSSLKRIMFFCHDNSKQSSNTNGIFELIPTSIESLIISGYNELEIKKRKFLKTLEIDLGGGHKYEASILTNSIESLKYIQEFYPVYFSSHYLELTSPLQGEYITALLVTLIKN
;
A
#
# COMPACT_ATOMS: atom_id res chain seq x y z
N MET A 1 -17.80 16.18 42.37
CA MET A 1 -16.36 16.23 42.06
C MET A 1 -16.27 16.64 40.61
N GLU A 2 -15.98 17.91 40.42
CA GLU A 2 -15.83 18.57 39.13
C GLU A 2 -14.67 17.96 38.35
N ILE A 3 -14.92 17.63 37.09
CA ILE A 3 -13.88 17.38 36.11
C ILE A 3 -13.30 18.76 35.78
N LYS A 4 -12.04 18.98 36.19
CA LYS A 4 -11.29 20.17 35.80
C LYS A 4 -11.10 20.14 34.28
N ASP A 5 -11.67 21.14 33.63
CA ASP A 5 -11.31 21.53 32.27
C ASP A 5 -9.80 21.76 32.22
N ILE A 6 -9.13 21.01 31.35
CA ILE A 6 -7.77 21.31 30.93
C ILE A 6 -7.91 22.52 29.98
N GLU A 7 -7.70 23.72 30.51
CA GLU A 7 -7.41 24.91 29.71
C GLU A 7 -6.14 24.64 28.92
N ILE A 8 -6.31 24.16 27.68
CA ILE A 8 -5.33 24.38 26.64
C ILE A 8 -5.39 25.89 26.38
N GLU A 9 -4.33 26.62 26.74
CA GLU A 9 -4.08 27.96 26.20
C GLU A 9 -4.03 27.84 24.67
N ILE A 10 -5.19 27.99 24.03
CA ILE A 10 -5.28 28.17 22.58
C ILE A 10 -4.74 29.58 22.35
N GLU A 11 -3.49 29.69 21.88
CA GLU A 11 -2.96 30.91 21.29
C GLU A 11 -4.05 31.56 20.41
N GLU A 12 -4.46 32.77 20.76
CA GLU A 12 -5.42 33.54 20.00
C GLU A 12 -5.06 33.56 18.50
N SER A 13 -5.95 32.97 17.68
CA SER A 13 -6.14 33.21 16.24
C SER A 13 -5.15 32.61 15.22
N LYS A 14 -4.87 31.30 15.24
CA LYS A 14 -4.38 30.62 14.02
C LYS A 14 -5.53 30.52 13.00
N LYS A 15 -5.40 31.21 11.86
CA LYS A 15 -6.39 31.20 10.76
C LYS A 15 -6.22 29.95 9.91
N VAL A 16 -7.32 29.25 9.65
CA VAL A 16 -7.31 27.93 9.01
C VAL A 16 -8.07 27.97 7.69
N LEU A 17 -7.44 27.43 6.65
CA LEU A 17 -8.09 27.07 5.40
C LEU A 17 -8.39 25.58 5.43
N GLU A 18 -9.66 25.22 5.38
CA GLU A 18 -10.11 23.84 5.18
C GLU A 18 -10.56 23.69 3.74
N ILE A 19 -10.05 22.69 3.03
CA ILE A 19 -10.39 22.48 1.62
C ILE A 19 -11.07 21.11 1.50
N SER A 20 -12.27 21.08 0.92
CA SER A 20 -13.03 19.86 0.66
C SER A 20 -13.34 19.75 -0.82
N PHE A 21 -13.52 18.53 -1.30
CA PHE A 21 -13.68 18.27 -2.72
C PHE A 21 -14.74 17.19 -2.95
N GLN A 22 -15.58 17.37 -3.98
CA GLN A 22 -16.70 16.44 -4.27
C GLN A 22 -16.27 15.13 -4.97
N TYR A 23 -15.09 15.12 -5.59
CA TYR A 23 -14.54 13.97 -6.33
C TYR A 23 -13.10 13.69 -5.88
N PHE A 24 -12.57 12.51 -6.17
CA PHE A 24 -11.16 12.21 -5.86
C PHE A 24 -10.25 12.99 -6.82
N PHE A 25 -9.66 14.10 -6.35
CA PHE A 25 -8.74 14.93 -7.14
C PHE A 25 -7.28 14.45 -7.09
N GLY A 26 -6.99 13.41 -6.31
CA GLY A 26 -5.62 13.10 -5.89
C GLY A 26 -5.09 14.14 -4.92
N LYS A 27 -3.76 14.29 -4.87
CA LYS A 27 -3.09 15.25 -3.99
C LYS A 27 -2.91 16.61 -4.69
N LEU A 28 -3.10 17.71 -3.96
CA LEU A 28 -3.06 19.08 -4.48
C LEU A 28 -1.91 19.89 -3.86
N THR A 29 -1.16 20.62 -4.67
CA THR A 29 -0.11 21.54 -4.17
C THR A 29 -0.70 22.92 -3.96
N ILE A 30 -0.43 23.51 -2.79
CA ILE A 30 -1.01 24.78 -2.37
C ILE A 30 0.06 25.85 -2.27
N LEU A 31 -0.18 26.97 -2.95
CA LEU A 31 0.66 28.15 -2.92
C LEU A 31 -0.15 29.36 -2.46
N ILE A 32 0.52 30.29 -1.80
CA ILE A 32 -0.04 31.61 -1.47
C ILE A 32 0.75 32.67 -2.20
N TYR A 33 0.02 33.58 -2.84
CA TYR A 33 0.56 34.69 -3.60
C TYR A 33 0.18 36.04 -2.96
N ASN A 34 1.20 36.72 -2.44
CA ASN A 34 1.13 38.08 -1.92
C ASN A 34 1.13 39.09 -3.07
N HIS A 35 0.09 39.06 -3.89
CA HIS A 35 -0.05 39.88 -5.11
C HIS A 35 -0.02 41.39 -4.83
N LEU A 36 -0.35 41.84 -3.61
CA LEU A 36 -0.28 43.26 -3.23
C LEU A 36 1.15 43.80 -3.10
N ARG A 37 2.16 42.94 -2.95
CA ARG A 37 3.58 43.33 -2.87
C ARG A 37 4.26 43.33 -4.24
N GLU A 38 3.52 43.09 -5.30
CA GLU A 38 4.09 42.90 -6.62
C GLU A 38 4.63 44.20 -7.22
N LYS A 39 5.91 44.16 -7.59
CA LYS A 39 6.55 45.08 -8.53
C LYS A 39 6.81 44.31 -9.83
N GLU A 40 7.02 45.03 -10.94
CA GLU A 40 7.26 44.41 -12.26
C GLU A 40 8.31 43.27 -12.16
N ASN A 41 7.96 42.09 -12.70
CA ASN A 41 8.79 40.89 -12.73
C ASN A 41 9.15 40.24 -11.38
N GLU A 42 8.42 40.52 -10.28
CA GLU A 42 8.69 39.90 -8.97
C GLU A 42 7.70 38.81 -8.54
N GLN A 43 6.83 38.33 -9.44
CA GLN A 43 5.81 37.30 -9.17
C GLN A 43 6.36 36.12 -8.35
N LEU A 44 7.47 35.51 -8.79
CA LEU A 44 8.10 34.35 -8.16
C LEU A 44 8.50 34.58 -6.70
N ARG A 45 8.93 35.80 -6.35
CA ARG A 45 9.33 36.16 -4.96
C ARG A 45 8.14 36.29 -4.03
N ASN A 46 6.96 36.56 -4.58
CA ASN A 46 5.73 36.78 -3.84
C ASN A 46 4.85 35.52 -3.77
N ILE A 47 5.18 34.45 -4.50
CA ILE A 47 4.51 33.15 -4.43
C ILE A 47 5.28 32.20 -3.49
N LYS A 48 4.61 31.75 -2.43
CA LYS A 48 5.15 30.81 -1.44
C LYS A 48 4.44 29.47 -1.52
N LEU A 49 5.21 28.40 -1.66
CA LEU A 49 4.75 27.03 -1.43
C LEU A 49 4.40 26.83 0.05
N ILE A 50 3.18 26.38 0.30
CA ILE A 50 2.69 26.11 1.66
C ILE A 50 2.74 24.62 1.98
N GLY A 51 2.41 23.76 1.01
CA GLY A 51 2.45 22.31 1.17
C GLY A 51 1.51 21.58 0.21
N GLY A 52 1.42 20.27 0.39
CA GLY A 52 0.42 19.42 -0.27
C GLY A 52 -0.78 19.17 0.65
N ILE A 53 -1.96 18.95 0.06
CA ILE A 53 -3.17 18.48 0.75
C ILE A 53 -3.79 17.29 0.02
N ASP A 54 -4.52 16.47 0.76
CA ASP A 54 -5.28 15.34 0.25
C ASP A 54 -6.61 15.16 1.02
N GLN A 55 -7.21 13.97 0.95
CA GLN A 55 -8.46 13.67 1.66
C GLN A 55 -8.31 13.57 3.18
N ILE A 56 -7.11 13.31 3.68
CA ILE A 56 -6.81 13.10 5.10
C ILE A 56 -6.32 14.42 5.70
N GLU A 57 -5.37 15.08 5.05
CA GLU A 57 -4.75 16.33 5.48
C GLU A 57 -5.26 17.48 4.60
N ASN A 58 -6.43 18.01 4.96
CA ASN A 58 -7.13 19.00 4.15
C ASN A 58 -7.18 20.40 4.79
N LYS A 59 -6.43 20.61 5.88
CA LYS A 59 -6.36 21.85 6.64
C LYS A 59 -4.98 22.48 6.54
N ILE A 60 -4.96 23.79 6.32
CA ILE A 60 -3.73 24.57 6.20
C ILE A 60 -3.82 25.77 7.13
N ILE A 61 -2.75 25.98 7.90
CA ILE A 61 -2.60 27.19 8.71
C ILE A 61 -2.00 28.27 7.82
N VAL A 62 -2.70 29.39 7.69
CA VAL A 62 -2.25 30.52 6.90
C VAL A 62 -1.03 31.16 7.57
N PRO A 63 0.13 31.30 6.89
CA PRO A 63 1.31 31.88 7.53
C PRO A 63 1.10 33.33 7.96
N LYS A 64 1.66 33.73 9.10
CA LYS A 64 1.60 35.14 9.56
C LYS A 64 2.17 36.14 8.54
N THR A 65 3.04 35.69 7.63
CA THR A 65 3.69 36.53 6.62
C THR A 65 2.81 36.92 5.42
N VAL A 66 1.59 36.39 5.32
CA VAL A 66 0.67 36.77 4.23
C VAL A 66 0.10 38.17 4.45
N ASP A 67 -0.23 38.84 3.35
CA ASP A 67 -0.91 40.15 3.38
C ASP A 67 -2.38 40.04 3.80
N ASP A 68 -3.00 41.17 4.13
CA ASP A 68 -4.41 41.23 4.53
C ASP A 68 -5.34 40.67 3.46
N GLN A 69 -4.95 40.78 2.19
CA GLN A 69 -5.57 40.08 1.08
C GLN A 69 -4.49 39.34 0.27
N TYR A 70 -4.75 38.08 -0.06
CA TYR A 70 -3.81 37.24 -0.81
C TYR A 70 -4.57 36.38 -1.82
N LYS A 71 -3.85 35.84 -2.80
CA LYS A 71 -4.41 34.89 -3.76
C LYS A 71 -3.94 33.48 -3.39
N LEU A 72 -4.88 32.59 -3.13
CA LEU A 72 -4.66 31.16 -3.01
C LEU A 72 -4.54 30.58 -4.41
N ILE A 73 -3.46 29.84 -4.67
CA ILE A 73 -3.24 29.12 -5.91
C ILE A 73 -3.20 27.63 -5.58
N ILE A 74 -4.02 26.84 -6.26
CA ILE A 74 -4.17 25.41 -6.06
C ILE A 74 -3.73 24.74 -7.35
N LEU A 75 -2.64 23.99 -7.29
CA LEU A 75 -2.18 23.18 -8.39
C LEU A 75 -2.66 21.75 -8.20
N ARG A 76 -3.29 21.22 -9.24
CA ARG A 76 -3.64 19.81 -9.31
C ARG A 76 -2.71 19.11 -10.28
N TYR A 77 -2.17 17.99 -9.82
CA TYR A 77 -1.42 17.05 -10.64
C TYR A 77 -2.21 15.75 -10.77
N CYS A 78 -2.79 15.53 -11.95
CA CYS A 78 -3.66 14.37 -12.21
C CYS A 78 -2.81 13.19 -12.71
N ARG A 79 -2.86 12.05 -12.00
CA ARG A 79 -2.15 10.81 -12.35
C ARG A 79 -3.15 9.67 -12.59
N TYR A 80 -4.20 9.91 -13.40
CA TYR A 80 -5.20 8.88 -13.69
C TYR A 80 -4.79 7.95 -14.84
N PHE A 81 -5.13 6.67 -14.67
CA PHE A 81 -4.70 5.49 -15.43
C PHE A 81 -5.25 5.33 -16.87
N SER A 82 -5.78 6.37 -17.53
CA SER A 82 -6.35 6.16 -18.88
C SER A 82 -6.16 7.27 -19.92
N THR A 83 -5.52 8.40 -19.59
CA THR A 83 -5.24 9.44 -20.59
C THR A 83 -3.75 9.77 -20.64
N LYS A 84 -3.21 9.82 -21.86
CA LYS A 84 -1.77 9.99 -22.19
C LYS A 84 -1.18 11.37 -21.85
N THR A 85 -1.81 12.18 -21.00
CA THR A 85 -1.32 13.53 -20.68
C THR A 85 -1.48 13.84 -19.19
N ASN A 86 -0.40 13.70 -18.43
CA ASN A 86 -0.28 14.31 -17.11
C ASN A 86 -0.22 15.82 -17.33
N LYS A 87 -1.25 16.58 -16.97
CA LYS A 87 -1.26 18.04 -17.18
C LYS A 87 -1.37 18.79 -15.85
N ILE A 88 -0.67 19.92 -15.74
CA ILE A 88 -0.78 20.81 -14.58
C ILE A 88 -2.02 21.68 -14.79
N SER A 89 -2.96 21.62 -13.85
CA SER A 89 -4.16 22.48 -13.85
C SER A 89 -4.19 23.35 -12.60
N ILE A 90 -4.63 24.60 -12.76
CA ILE A 90 -4.56 25.65 -11.73
C ILE A 90 -5.96 26.12 -11.38
N SER A 91 -6.22 26.31 -10.08
CA SER A 91 -7.35 27.08 -9.57
C SER A 91 -6.83 28.24 -8.72
N THR A 92 -7.46 29.42 -8.81
CA THR A 92 -7.07 30.57 -7.99
C THR A 92 -8.27 31.20 -7.30
N LYS A 93 -8.10 31.62 -6.04
CA LYS A 93 -9.12 32.33 -5.25
C LYS A 93 -8.49 33.48 -4.48
N ILE A 94 -9.15 34.64 -4.43
CA ILE A 94 -8.71 35.77 -3.61
C ILE A 94 -9.36 35.64 -2.23
N LEU A 95 -8.56 35.75 -1.17
CA LEU A 95 -8.97 35.54 0.23
C LEU A 95 -8.42 36.66 1.12
N ASN A 96 -9.09 36.90 2.24
CA ASN A 96 -8.67 37.87 3.25
C ASN A 96 -8.10 37.17 4.49
N LYS A 97 -7.04 37.71 5.08
CA LYS A 97 -6.32 37.11 6.23
C LYS A 97 -7.15 37.10 7.52
N SER A 98 -8.14 37.98 7.64
CA SER A 98 -8.98 38.10 8.84
C SER A 98 -9.92 36.90 9.06
N GLU A 99 -10.07 36.02 8.07
CA GLU A 99 -11.09 34.97 8.04
C GLU A 99 -10.50 33.56 7.99
N SER A 100 -11.27 32.58 8.48
CA SER A 100 -11.06 31.16 8.19
C SER A 100 -12.00 30.76 7.06
N TYR A 101 -11.56 29.91 6.14
CA TYR A 101 -12.37 29.51 4.98
C TYR A 101 -12.57 28.01 4.91
N LYS A 102 -13.76 27.60 4.47
CA LYS A 102 -14.01 26.26 3.96
C LYS A 102 -14.22 26.34 2.45
N ILE A 103 -13.30 25.80 1.68
CA ILE A 103 -13.28 25.88 0.22
C ILE A 103 -13.74 24.55 -0.33
N ASN A 104 -14.90 24.52 -0.98
CA ASN A 104 -15.33 23.38 -1.79
C ASN A 104 -14.78 23.54 -3.21
N LEU A 105 -14.08 22.53 -3.71
CA LEU A 105 -13.59 22.48 -5.09
C LEU A 105 -14.32 21.42 -5.92
N ILE A 106 -14.57 21.79 -7.17
CA ILE A 106 -15.14 20.95 -8.22
C ILE A 106 -14.26 20.97 -9.47
N GLU A 107 -14.48 20.02 -10.38
CA GLU A 107 -13.64 19.85 -11.60
C GLU A 107 -13.55 21.12 -12.44
N SER A 108 -14.66 21.85 -12.56
CA SER A 108 -14.74 23.09 -13.34
C SER A 108 -13.96 24.27 -12.74
N ASP A 109 -13.44 24.16 -11.51
CA ASP A 109 -12.63 25.22 -10.88
C ASP A 109 -11.18 25.25 -11.40
N PHE A 110 -10.76 24.25 -12.17
CA PHE A 110 -9.39 24.09 -12.66
C PHE A 110 -9.28 24.44 -14.15
N GLN A 111 -8.25 25.22 -14.49
CA GLN A 111 -7.91 25.58 -15.87
C GLN A 111 -6.48 25.13 -16.20
N GLU A 112 -6.26 24.62 -17.41
CA GLU A 112 -4.93 24.27 -17.93
C GLU A 112 -4.18 25.52 -18.38
N ASP A 113 -3.56 26.24 -17.45
CA ASP A 113 -2.85 27.47 -17.77
C ASP A 113 -1.52 27.62 -17.01
N ILE A 114 -0.50 26.85 -17.43
CA ILE A 114 0.85 27.00 -16.85
C ILE A 114 1.47 28.37 -17.12
N ASN A 115 0.99 29.10 -18.15
CA ASN A 115 1.46 30.45 -18.47
C ASN A 115 1.06 31.49 -17.41
N TYR A 116 0.19 31.13 -16.46
CA TYR A 116 -0.05 31.90 -15.24
C TYR A 116 1.27 32.29 -14.55
N PHE A 117 2.28 31.42 -14.61
CA PHE A 117 3.63 31.69 -14.13
C PHE A 117 4.47 32.30 -15.25
N GLN A 118 4.75 33.59 -15.15
CA GLN A 118 5.32 34.36 -16.26
C GLN A 118 6.82 34.10 -16.46
N GLN A 119 7.54 33.79 -15.38
CA GLN A 119 8.99 33.57 -15.43
C GLN A 119 9.30 32.17 -15.93
N THR A 120 10.25 32.06 -16.86
CA THR A 120 10.66 30.78 -17.44
C THR A 120 12.18 30.63 -17.48
N GLN A 121 12.63 29.39 -17.41
CA GLN A 121 14.01 28.97 -17.60
C GLN A 121 14.07 27.96 -18.75
N VAL A 122 15.08 28.06 -19.61
CA VAL A 122 15.33 27.07 -20.67
C VAL A 122 16.54 26.24 -20.28
N ILE A 123 16.36 24.92 -20.24
CA ILE A 123 17.40 23.94 -19.92
C ILE A 123 17.34 22.84 -20.97
N ASN A 124 18.44 22.57 -21.66
CA ASN A 124 18.51 21.57 -22.74
C ASN A 124 17.36 21.70 -23.78
N ASN A 125 17.08 22.93 -24.21
CA ASN A 125 16.01 23.30 -25.15
C ASN A 125 14.58 23.01 -24.66
N LYS A 126 14.38 22.68 -23.38
CA LYS A 126 13.07 22.53 -22.76
C LYS A 126 12.75 23.75 -21.91
N ARG A 127 11.49 24.18 -21.93
CA ARG A 127 11.03 25.35 -21.17
C ARG A 127 10.38 24.92 -19.85
N TYR A 128 10.76 25.63 -18.79
CA TYR A 128 10.28 25.40 -17.44
C TYR A 128 9.72 26.69 -16.86
N HIS A 129 8.46 26.68 -16.43
CA HIS A 129 7.83 27.81 -15.75
C HIS A 129 8.21 27.80 -14.27
N LEU A 130 8.81 28.88 -13.78
CA LEU A 130 9.20 29.02 -12.38
C LEU A 130 7.97 29.30 -11.52
N ILE A 131 7.62 28.39 -10.61
CA ILE A 131 6.39 28.45 -9.81
C ILE A 131 6.63 29.09 -8.45
N SER A 132 7.59 28.55 -7.68
CA SER A 132 7.92 29.05 -6.34
C SER A 132 9.35 28.67 -5.98
N ARG A 133 10.03 29.54 -5.23
CA ARG A 133 11.34 29.26 -4.66
C ARG A 133 11.17 28.58 -3.30
N PHE A 134 11.90 27.50 -3.04
CA PHE A 134 11.86 26.82 -1.74
C PHE A 134 12.53 27.67 -0.65
N THR A 135 12.00 27.59 0.57
CA THR A 135 12.42 28.41 1.72
C THR A 135 13.84 28.11 2.22
N ASN A 136 14.36 26.93 1.93
CA ASN A 136 15.73 26.50 2.26
C ASN A 136 16.80 26.99 1.27
N SER A 137 16.41 27.76 0.24
CA SER A 137 17.33 28.38 -0.71
C SER A 137 18.21 29.44 -0.03
N ASN A 138 19.54 29.36 -0.20
CA ASN A 138 20.51 30.19 0.50
C ASN A 138 21.56 30.85 -0.41
N ALA A 139 21.21 31.12 -1.68
CA ALA A 139 22.06 31.75 -2.71
C ALA A 139 23.27 30.91 -3.19
N ILE A 140 23.53 29.78 -2.54
CA ILE A 140 24.48 28.75 -2.99
C ILE A 140 23.72 27.62 -3.70
N ASN A 141 22.56 27.23 -3.15
CA ASN A 141 21.72 26.15 -3.66
C ASN A 141 20.27 26.65 -3.83
N ASP A 142 20.03 27.53 -4.81
CA ASP A 142 18.66 28.02 -5.03
C ASP A 142 17.83 26.92 -5.69
N VAL A 143 16.73 26.53 -5.03
CA VAL A 143 15.85 25.46 -5.50
C VAL A 143 14.48 26.04 -5.80
N TYR A 144 13.94 25.68 -6.95
CA TYR A 144 12.66 26.13 -7.44
C TYR A 144 11.76 24.94 -7.75
N LEU A 145 10.49 25.06 -7.39
CA LEU A 145 9.42 24.26 -7.97
C LEU A 145 9.14 24.83 -9.36
N VAL A 146 9.16 23.99 -10.39
CA VAL A 146 8.92 24.41 -11.77
C VAL A 146 7.94 23.47 -12.46
N GLY A 147 7.21 24.00 -13.44
CA GLY A 147 6.33 23.22 -14.32
C GLY A 147 6.96 23.07 -15.70
N GLY A 148 7.20 21.84 -16.15
CA GLY A 148 7.70 21.59 -17.51
C GLY A 148 6.63 21.79 -18.58
N THR A 149 6.98 22.39 -19.71
CA THR A 149 6.02 22.57 -20.83
C THR A 149 5.78 21.28 -21.60
N ASP A 150 6.82 20.46 -21.76
CA ASP A 150 6.81 19.34 -22.71
C ASP A 150 6.35 18.03 -22.04
N ASP A 151 6.68 17.85 -20.77
CA ASP A 151 6.30 16.69 -19.96
C ASP A 151 5.18 16.99 -18.96
N GLN A 152 4.79 18.27 -18.84
CA GLN A 152 3.71 18.79 -18.00
C GLN A 152 3.70 18.26 -16.57
N ARG A 153 4.91 18.10 -16.02
CA ARG A 153 5.16 17.62 -14.66
C ARG A 153 5.68 18.75 -13.77
N LEU A 154 5.32 18.68 -12.49
CA LEU A 154 6.00 19.41 -11.44
C LEU A 154 7.33 18.73 -11.14
N ILE A 155 8.38 19.53 -11.10
CA ILE A 155 9.77 19.09 -10.94
C ILE A 155 10.54 20.12 -10.11
N ASN A 156 11.65 19.66 -9.54
CA ASN A 156 12.56 20.49 -8.78
C ASN A 156 13.71 20.93 -9.68
N TYR A 157 14.02 22.23 -9.66
CA TYR A 157 15.13 22.83 -10.37
C TYR A 157 16.12 23.44 -9.37
N LYS A 158 17.34 22.91 -9.34
CA LYS A 158 18.47 23.48 -8.60
C LYS A 158 19.26 24.39 -9.55
N ASP A 159 19.28 25.67 -9.23
CA ASP A 159 19.98 26.71 -9.97
C ASP A 159 21.38 26.97 -9.38
N ASN A 160 22.32 27.34 -10.26
CA ASN A 160 23.60 27.94 -9.89
C ASN A 160 24.43 27.18 -8.85
N GLN A 161 24.59 25.86 -8.99
CA GLN A 161 25.49 25.08 -8.14
C GLN A 161 26.96 25.50 -8.36
N LYS A 162 27.50 26.35 -7.47
CA LYS A 162 28.86 26.93 -7.60
C LYS A 162 29.99 25.99 -7.18
N SER A 163 29.68 24.92 -6.46
CA SER A 163 30.67 23.89 -6.12
C SER A 163 30.68 22.83 -7.22
N TYR A 164 31.51 23.05 -8.24
CA TYR A 164 31.59 22.20 -9.43
C TYR A 164 31.78 20.71 -9.09
N GLU A 165 32.74 20.38 -8.21
CA GLU A 165 33.01 19.00 -7.77
C GLU A 165 31.79 18.38 -7.06
N SER A 166 31.13 19.13 -6.18
CA SER A 166 29.96 18.65 -5.45
C SER A 166 28.78 18.38 -6.38
N ALA A 167 28.53 19.27 -7.34
CA ALA A 167 27.49 19.10 -8.34
C ALA A 167 27.77 17.93 -9.30
N GLU A 168 29.03 17.74 -9.69
CA GLU A 168 29.47 16.60 -10.50
C GLU A 168 29.23 15.27 -9.77
N ASN A 169 29.62 15.19 -8.50
CA ASN A 169 29.36 14.02 -7.66
C ASN A 169 27.85 13.78 -7.46
N GLU A 170 27.08 14.84 -7.27
CA GLU A 170 25.62 14.77 -7.14
C GLU A 170 24.99 14.13 -8.38
N ILE A 171 25.30 14.66 -9.57
CA ILE A 171 24.79 14.15 -10.85
C ILE A 171 25.27 12.71 -11.07
N LYS A 172 26.53 12.40 -10.75
CA LYS A 172 27.09 11.06 -10.87
C LYS A 172 26.33 10.05 -10.01
N ALA A 173 26.08 10.37 -8.73
CA ALA A 173 25.32 9.52 -7.83
C ALA A 173 23.87 9.31 -8.32
N MET A 174 23.19 10.39 -8.72
CA MET A 174 21.81 10.28 -9.22
C MET A 174 21.71 9.48 -10.53
N LYS A 175 22.73 9.52 -11.40
CA LYS A 175 22.79 8.67 -12.60
C LYS A 175 22.90 7.18 -12.25
N LEU A 176 23.69 6.82 -11.22
CA LEU A 176 23.82 5.43 -10.76
C LEU A 176 22.50 4.89 -10.21
N PHE A 177 21.71 5.74 -9.54
CA PHE A 177 20.42 5.36 -8.96
C PHE A 177 19.21 5.58 -9.88
N LYS A 178 19.43 5.81 -11.18
CA LYS A 178 18.34 5.99 -12.14
C LYS A 178 17.43 4.75 -12.19
N GLY A 179 16.13 4.96 -11.99
CA GLY A 179 15.10 3.92 -11.92
C GLY A 179 14.86 3.37 -10.51
N ASN A 180 15.78 3.57 -9.57
CA ASN A 180 15.63 3.09 -8.19
C ASN A 180 14.73 4.03 -7.36
N GLN A 181 13.55 3.56 -7.00
CA GLN A 181 12.54 4.34 -6.29
C GLN A 181 12.91 4.72 -4.85
N ARG A 182 14.05 4.26 -4.32
CA ARG A 182 14.59 4.69 -3.01
C ARG A 182 15.38 5.99 -3.08
N PHE A 183 15.60 6.54 -4.27
CA PHE A 183 16.36 7.77 -4.48
C PHE A 183 15.60 8.76 -5.35
N VAL A 184 15.81 10.05 -5.09
CA VAL A 184 15.26 11.13 -5.92
C VAL A 184 15.81 11.02 -7.34
N GLN A 185 14.91 10.96 -8.32
CA GLN A 185 15.26 10.73 -9.71
C GLN A 185 15.75 12.00 -10.43
N LEU A 186 16.90 11.90 -11.09
CA LEU A 186 17.39 12.89 -12.05
C LEU A 186 16.54 12.87 -13.32
N VAL A 187 15.95 14.02 -13.66
CA VAL A 187 15.16 14.22 -14.87
C VAL A 187 16.04 14.73 -16.00
N ASP A 188 16.84 15.77 -15.73
CA ASP A 188 17.74 16.41 -16.71
C ASP A 188 18.85 17.20 -16.01
N TYR A 189 19.90 17.57 -16.73
CA TYR A 189 20.91 18.51 -16.23
C TYR A 189 21.62 19.24 -17.39
N GLN A 190 22.06 20.47 -17.14
CA GLN A 190 22.86 21.24 -18.08
C GLN A 190 24.11 21.78 -17.39
N GLU A 191 25.24 21.68 -18.08
CA GLU A 191 26.53 22.19 -17.63
C GLU A 191 26.86 23.47 -18.40
N ASP A 192 27.07 24.56 -17.67
CA ASP A 192 27.70 25.77 -18.20
C ASP A 192 29.19 25.76 -17.83
N LYS A 193 30.00 25.22 -18.74
CA LYS A 193 31.46 25.12 -18.59
C LYS A 193 32.14 26.48 -18.42
N GLY A 194 31.60 27.53 -19.05
CA GLY A 194 32.20 28.86 -19.01
C GLY A 194 32.11 29.47 -17.61
N ASN A 195 30.98 29.27 -16.95
CA ASN A 195 30.73 29.80 -15.61
C ASN A 195 30.95 28.78 -14.48
N GLN A 196 31.31 27.53 -14.82
CA GLN A 196 31.43 26.39 -13.89
C GLN A 196 30.16 26.16 -13.06
N ILE A 197 29.00 26.22 -13.73
CA ILE A 197 27.69 26.09 -13.10
C ILE A 197 26.98 24.86 -13.64
N PHE A 198 26.33 24.12 -12.74
CA PHE A 198 25.36 23.09 -13.11
C PHE A 198 23.94 23.53 -12.81
N HIS A 199 23.07 23.25 -13.76
CA HIS A 199 21.62 23.28 -13.65
C HIS A 199 21.12 21.84 -13.50
N ILE A 200 20.46 21.51 -12.39
CA ILE A 200 20.03 20.13 -12.11
C ILE A 200 18.51 20.09 -11.99
N ILE A 201 17.88 19.18 -12.71
CA ILE A 201 16.44 18.96 -12.67
C ILE A 201 16.14 17.58 -12.11
N THR A 202 15.39 17.52 -11.01
CA THR A 202 14.98 16.27 -10.37
C THR A 202 13.46 16.16 -10.28
N GLU A 203 12.95 14.97 -9.98
CA GLU A 203 11.54 14.80 -9.65
C GLU A 203 11.14 15.67 -8.44
N TYR A 204 9.88 16.11 -8.41
CA TYR A 204 9.29 16.75 -7.24
C TYR A 204 8.71 15.69 -6.30
N CYS A 205 9.24 15.63 -5.07
CA CYS A 205 8.71 14.79 -4.00
C CYS A 205 7.52 15.48 -3.32
N PHE A 206 6.33 15.14 -3.79
CA PHE A 206 5.08 15.81 -3.38
C PHE A 206 4.78 15.69 -1.87
N ASP A 207 5.00 14.51 -1.25
CA ASP A 207 4.59 14.24 0.14
C ASP A 207 5.55 14.81 1.18
N GLY A 208 6.48 15.67 0.75
CA GLY A 208 7.45 16.31 1.61
C GLY A 208 8.48 15.32 2.17
N ASP A 209 9.05 15.70 3.31
CA ASP A 209 10.17 15.01 3.93
C ASP A 209 9.90 14.64 5.39
N LEU A 210 10.76 13.81 5.95
CA LEU A 210 10.62 13.29 7.30
C LEU A 210 10.64 14.38 8.39
N SER A 211 11.21 15.57 8.11
CA SER A 211 11.13 16.71 9.04
C SER A 211 9.70 17.22 9.18
N HIS A 212 8.91 17.18 8.11
CA HIS A 212 7.51 17.55 8.13
C HIS A 212 6.69 16.58 8.99
N ILE A 213 6.99 15.27 8.91
CA ILE A 213 6.39 14.27 9.80
C ILE A 213 6.76 14.52 11.26
N ILE A 214 8.05 14.73 11.55
CA ILE A 214 8.52 15.04 12.91
C ILE A 214 7.80 16.27 13.44
N LYS A 215 7.71 17.33 12.64
CA LYS A 215 7.01 18.57 13.01
C LYS A 215 5.54 18.29 13.32
N ARG A 216 4.83 17.55 12.46
CA ARG A 216 3.42 17.19 12.66
C ARG A 216 3.22 16.38 13.95
N LEU A 217 4.03 15.35 14.18
CA LEU A 217 3.97 14.54 15.40
C LEU A 217 4.26 15.40 16.64
N THR A 218 5.23 16.30 16.56
CA THR A 218 5.57 17.24 17.63
C THR A 218 4.41 18.21 17.92
N GLU A 219 3.80 18.80 16.90
CA GLU A 219 2.67 19.73 17.06
C GLU A 219 1.42 19.04 17.64
N GLN A 220 1.22 17.76 17.31
CA GLN A 220 0.11 16.93 17.83
C GLN A 220 0.43 16.26 19.17
N ASP A 221 1.65 16.45 19.70
CA ASP A 221 2.17 15.76 20.88
C ASP A 221 2.04 14.22 20.82
N ARG A 222 2.35 13.65 19.65
CA ARG A 222 2.27 12.21 19.39
C ARG A 222 3.65 11.58 19.32
N ILE A 223 3.73 10.33 19.76
CA ILE A 223 4.88 9.48 19.50
C ILE A 223 4.77 8.81 18.13
N ILE A 224 5.89 8.38 17.57
CA ILE A 224 5.90 7.44 16.46
C ILE A 224 5.69 6.04 17.02
N ASP A 225 4.73 5.30 16.45
CA ASP A 225 4.50 3.91 16.81
C ASP A 225 5.68 3.04 16.37
N GLU A 226 6.11 2.08 17.21
CA GLU A 226 7.27 1.25 16.90
C GLU A 226 7.08 0.37 15.66
N LEU A 227 5.87 -0.11 15.38
CA LEU A 227 5.60 -0.89 14.17
C LEU A 227 5.81 -0.03 12.92
N VAL A 228 5.38 1.23 12.97
CA VAL A 228 5.63 2.21 11.92
C VAL A 228 7.12 2.54 11.84
N LEU A 229 7.80 2.79 12.97
CA LEU A 229 9.23 3.08 13.02
C LEU A 229 10.08 1.93 12.47
N LYS A 230 9.71 0.67 12.71
CA LYS A 230 10.37 -0.50 12.11
C LYS A 230 10.35 -0.43 10.59
N LYS A 231 9.24 0.01 9.97
CA LYS A 231 9.19 0.23 8.51
C LYS A 231 10.16 1.33 8.07
N TYR A 232 10.26 2.44 8.80
CA TYR A 232 11.24 3.50 8.52
C TYR A 232 12.67 2.94 8.60
N ILE A 233 13.04 2.26 9.69
CA ILE A 233 14.39 1.71 9.89
C ILE A 233 14.77 0.72 8.77
N SER A 234 13.88 -0.21 8.42
CA SER A 234 14.11 -1.16 7.33
C SER A 234 14.40 -0.46 6.00
N GLN A 235 13.64 0.57 5.65
CA GLN A 235 13.83 1.32 4.41
C GLN A 235 15.11 2.17 4.42
N LEU A 236 15.45 2.79 5.56
CA LEU A 236 16.72 3.51 5.73
C LEU A 236 17.93 2.58 5.57
N PHE A 237 17.84 1.35 6.06
CA PHE A 237 18.89 0.36 5.86
C PHE A 237 18.97 -0.15 4.41
N ASN A 238 17.85 -0.30 3.71
CA ASN A 238 17.88 -0.61 2.27
C ASN A 238 18.54 0.51 1.46
N ILE A 239 18.35 1.78 1.85
CA ILE A 239 19.07 2.92 1.28
C ILE A 239 20.58 2.81 1.52
N LEU A 240 21.01 2.50 2.76
CA LEU A 240 22.43 2.28 3.06
C LEU A 240 23.05 1.15 2.23
N LEU A 241 22.34 0.03 2.07
CA LEU A 241 22.80 -1.09 1.27
C LEU A 241 23.03 -0.69 -0.19
N ASP A 242 22.16 0.15 -0.76
CA ASP A 242 22.33 0.61 -2.13
C ASP A 242 23.46 1.64 -2.30
N LEU A 243 23.70 2.48 -1.29
CA LEU A 243 24.86 3.38 -1.23
C LEU A 243 26.18 2.58 -1.16
N ASP A 244 26.24 1.61 -0.26
CA ASP A 244 27.41 0.74 -0.03
C ASP A 244 27.78 -0.06 -1.29
N LYS A 245 26.78 -0.61 -2.02
CA LYS A 245 26.99 -1.30 -3.30
C LYS A 245 27.74 -0.47 -4.36
N HIS A 246 27.65 0.86 -4.28
CA HIS A 246 28.30 1.78 -5.22
C HIS A 246 29.48 2.53 -4.59
N GLY A 247 29.87 2.19 -3.36
CA GLY A 247 30.92 2.89 -2.62
C GLY A 247 30.61 4.37 -2.40
N ILE A 248 29.34 4.72 -2.17
CA ILE A 248 28.92 6.11 -1.95
C ILE A 248 28.70 6.36 -0.46
N VAL A 249 29.28 7.43 0.06
CA VAL A 249 28.94 7.99 1.38
C VAL A 249 28.17 9.28 1.12
N HIS A 250 26.92 9.37 1.56
CA HIS A 250 26.06 10.53 1.34
C HIS A 250 26.52 11.76 2.15
N CYS A 251 27.04 11.55 3.36
CA CYS A 251 27.58 12.58 4.26
C CYS A 251 26.58 13.61 4.80
N ASP A 252 25.28 13.52 4.47
CA ASP A 252 24.26 14.47 4.93
C ASP A 252 22.86 13.84 5.03
N ILE A 253 22.81 12.59 5.51
CA ILE A 253 21.52 11.93 5.79
C ILE A 253 20.90 12.59 7.03
N LYS A 254 19.70 13.16 6.84
CA LYS A 254 18.93 13.81 7.90
C LYS A 254 17.46 13.87 7.49
N PRO A 255 16.52 14.14 8.42
CA PRO A 255 15.09 14.16 8.11
C PRO A 255 14.68 15.00 6.90
N SER A 256 15.32 16.15 6.64
CA SER A 256 14.95 17.04 5.54
C SER A 256 15.40 16.57 4.15
N ASN A 257 16.25 15.54 4.11
CA ASN A 257 16.78 14.96 2.87
C ASN A 257 16.14 13.59 2.58
N ILE A 258 15.23 13.12 3.46
CA ILE A 258 14.53 11.85 3.34
C ILE A 258 13.07 12.16 3.04
N PHE A 259 12.72 12.05 1.76
CA PHE A 259 11.38 12.29 1.26
C PHE A 259 10.48 11.08 1.46
N ILE A 260 9.18 11.33 1.58
CA ILE A 260 8.17 10.29 1.73
C ILE A 260 7.37 10.21 0.44
N HIS A 261 6.85 9.04 0.14
CA HIS A 261 5.83 8.83 -0.88
C HIS A 261 4.73 7.93 -0.29
N GLU A 262 3.57 8.53 0.01
CA GLU A 262 2.43 7.85 0.63
C GLU A 262 1.46 7.30 -0.41
N PHE A 263 0.97 6.09 -0.16
CA PHE A 263 -0.10 5.39 -0.88
C PHE A 263 -1.27 5.14 0.09
N ASP A 264 -2.45 4.80 -0.42
CA ASP A 264 -3.70 4.68 0.36
C ASP A 264 -3.57 3.87 1.67
N TYR A 265 -2.65 2.89 1.74
CA TYR A 265 -2.44 2.06 2.94
C TYR A 265 -0.95 1.81 3.29
N ASP A 266 0.03 2.47 2.66
CA ASP A 266 1.46 2.25 2.91
C ASP A 266 2.33 3.44 2.49
N PHE A 267 3.63 3.44 2.80
CA PHE A 267 4.55 4.51 2.40
C PHE A 267 5.93 3.99 1.97
N SER A 268 6.64 4.81 1.19
CA SER A 268 8.04 4.56 0.82
C SER A 268 8.94 5.77 1.07
N LEU A 269 10.23 5.53 1.36
CA LEU A 269 11.24 6.57 1.57
C LEU A 269 12.09 6.77 0.31
N LYS A 270 12.44 8.04 0.07
CA LYS A 270 13.36 8.47 -0.99
C LYS A 270 14.47 9.33 -0.40
N LEU A 271 15.72 8.90 -0.51
CA LEU A 271 16.86 9.75 -0.17
C LEU A 271 17.16 10.71 -1.34
N GLY A 272 17.33 11.99 -1.04
CA GLY A 272 17.75 13.00 -2.00
C GLY A 272 18.86 13.88 -1.45
N ASP A 273 19.26 14.86 -2.26
CA ASP A 273 20.31 15.84 -1.96
C ASP A 273 21.72 15.26 -1.80
N PHE A 274 22.26 14.74 -2.91
CA PHE A 274 23.60 14.16 -2.98
C PHE A 274 24.74 15.21 -3.04
N GLY A 275 24.47 16.50 -2.84
CA GLY A 275 25.46 17.57 -2.99
C GLY A 275 26.64 17.45 -2.02
N SER A 276 26.49 16.70 -0.93
CA SER A 276 27.57 16.43 0.02
C SER A 276 28.28 15.09 -0.20
N CYS A 277 27.84 14.25 -1.12
CA CYS A 277 28.31 12.87 -1.21
C CYS A 277 29.78 12.74 -1.64
N LEU A 278 30.38 11.61 -1.28
CA LEU A 278 31.74 11.20 -1.63
C LEU A 278 31.71 9.77 -2.19
N PHE A 279 32.63 9.48 -3.10
CA PHE A 279 32.87 8.13 -3.63
C PHE A 279 34.12 7.56 -3.00
N ILE A 280 34.02 6.39 -2.36
CA ILE A 280 35.12 5.82 -1.58
C ILE A 280 35.88 4.68 -2.23
N ASP A 281 35.31 4.00 -3.22
CA ASP A 281 35.98 2.92 -3.95
C ASP A 281 36.48 3.40 -5.32
N GLN A 282 37.73 3.05 -5.67
CA GLN A 282 38.40 3.43 -6.93
C GLN A 282 38.30 2.38 -8.05
N LEU A 283 37.54 1.29 -7.91
CA LEU A 283 37.29 0.39 -9.05
C LEU A 283 36.24 1.00 -9.99
N PRO A 284 36.49 0.93 -11.30
CA PRO A 284 36.11 1.98 -12.22
C PRO A 284 34.59 2.07 -12.34
N VAL A 285 34.12 3.31 -12.32
CA VAL A 285 33.06 3.81 -13.20
C VAL A 285 33.13 3.00 -14.49
N ILE A 286 32.32 1.94 -14.63
CA ILE A 286 32.23 1.20 -15.89
C ILE A 286 31.85 2.25 -16.92
N GLU A 287 32.78 2.43 -17.85
CA GLU A 287 32.79 3.47 -18.85
C GLU A 287 31.39 3.58 -19.46
N TYR A 288 30.81 4.76 -19.28
CA TYR A 288 29.69 5.22 -20.07
C TYR A 288 30.21 5.51 -21.48
N ILE A 289 30.59 4.46 -22.22
CA ILE A 289 30.71 4.53 -23.66
C ILE A 289 29.29 4.47 -24.19
N ASN A 290 28.85 5.59 -24.73
CA ASN A 290 27.71 5.67 -25.64
C ASN A 290 27.87 4.66 -26.77
N THR A 291 27.26 3.48 -26.66
CA THR A 291 26.83 2.71 -27.83
C THR A 291 25.57 1.92 -27.49
N LYS A 292 24.60 2.06 -28.39
CA LYS A 292 23.40 1.22 -28.46
C LYS A 292 23.79 -0.27 -28.51
N GLU A 293 22.85 -1.08 -28.03
CA GLU A 293 22.69 -2.53 -28.24
C GLU A 293 23.45 -3.53 -27.33
N ASN A 294 22.59 -4.34 -26.67
CA ASN A 294 22.67 -5.77 -26.39
C ASN A 294 23.64 -6.34 -25.34
N ASN A 295 23.01 -7.06 -24.40
CA ASN A 295 23.46 -8.23 -23.65
C ASN A 295 24.89 -8.23 -23.11
N LEU A 296 25.04 -8.20 -21.78
CA LEU A 296 26.02 -9.07 -21.11
C LEU A 296 25.65 -9.31 -19.64
N ASP A 297 25.56 -10.59 -19.37
CA ASP A 297 25.44 -11.27 -18.09
C ASP A 297 26.81 -11.23 -17.40
N THR A 298 26.94 -10.51 -16.28
CA THR A 298 28.10 -10.63 -15.40
C THR A 298 27.67 -10.55 -13.93
N ARG A 299 27.14 -11.66 -13.41
CA ARG A 299 27.21 -11.97 -11.98
C ARG A 299 28.67 -12.27 -11.65
N LYS A 300 29.37 -11.34 -10.99
CA LYS A 300 30.58 -11.68 -10.23
C LYS A 300 30.14 -12.07 -8.82
N GLU A 301 30.32 -13.35 -8.50
CA GLU A 301 30.24 -13.87 -7.15
C GLU A 301 31.23 -13.11 -6.25
N TYR A 302 30.69 -12.36 -5.28
CA TYR A 302 31.48 -11.85 -4.17
C TYR A 302 31.77 -13.02 -3.23
N ASN A 303 32.99 -13.54 -3.29
CA ASN A 303 33.49 -14.45 -2.27
C ASN A 303 33.61 -13.70 -0.94
N ASN A 304 32.67 -13.96 -0.04
CA ASN A 304 32.71 -13.62 1.38
C ASN A 304 33.88 -14.35 2.06
N THR A 305 35.04 -13.70 2.30
CA THR A 305 35.91 -14.09 3.42
C THR A 305 36.88 -13.04 3.95
N ASP A 306 37.15 -11.89 3.30
CA ASP A 306 38.02 -10.87 3.88
C ASP A 306 37.33 -9.50 3.99
N ILE A 307 37.07 -9.07 5.22
CA ILE A 307 36.62 -7.72 5.54
C ILE A 307 37.79 -6.79 5.25
N SER A 308 37.85 -6.22 4.05
CA SER A 308 38.76 -5.11 3.75
C SER A 308 38.45 -3.97 4.73
N TYR A 309 39.48 -3.39 5.34
CA TYR A 309 39.34 -2.20 6.17
C TYR A 309 38.49 -1.15 5.43
N PRO A 310 37.57 -0.43 6.11
CA PRO A 310 36.76 0.58 5.46
C PRO A 310 37.68 1.59 4.78
N THR A 311 37.45 1.86 3.50
CA THR A 311 38.22 2.85 2.74
C THR A 311 37.95 4.23 3.35
N ILE A 312 38.86 4.72 4.19
CA ILE A 312 38.75 6.03 4.82
C ILE A 312 39.29 7.07 3.85
N ILE A 313 38.46 8.05 3.50
CA ILE A 313 38.90 9.21 2.73
C ILE A 313 38.96 10.43 3.62
N SER A 314 40.05 11.19 3.46
CA SER A 314 40.22 12.49 4.09
C SER A 314 39.71 13.58 3.14
N ASN A 315 38.92 14.53 3.65
CA ASN A 315 38.48 15.70 2.89
C ASN A 315 39.04 16.99 3.51
N PRO A 316 39.35 18.04 2.75
CA PRO A 316 39.80 19.32 3.31
C PRO A 316 38.74 20.02 4.19
N TYR A 317 37.46 19.77 3.95
CA TYR A 317 36.35 20.43 4.63
C TYR A 317 35.44 19.43 5.39
N ILE A 318 34.76 19.94 6.42
CA ILE A 318 33.71 19.19 7.11
C ILE A 318 32.44 19.25 6.25
N ARG A 319 31.80 18.10 6.03
CA ARG A 319 30.57 17.92 5.27
C ARG A 319 29.47 17.41 6.20
N GLY A 320 28.23 17.82 5.93
CA GLY A 320 27.04 17.40 6.66
C GLY A 320 26.46 18.45 7.60
N THR A 321 25.38 18.08 8.28
CA THR A 321 24.60 18.96 9.16
C THR A 321 24.86 18.68 10.63
N LYS A 322 25.09 19.75 11.42
CA LYS A 322 25.31 19.64 12.87
C LYS A 322 24.20 18.80 13.53
N GLY A 323 24.62 17.85 14.36
CA GLY A 323 23.73 16.88 15.01
C GLY A 323 23.55 15.56 14.27
N TYR A 324 23.95 15.50 13.00
CA TYR A 324 23.95 14.27 12.19
C TYR A 324 25.37 13.86 11.78
N ILE A 325 26.32 14.80 11.77
CA ILE A 325 27.74 14.53 11.50
C ILE A 325 28.32 13.58 12.57
N SER A 326 28.98 12.51 12.12
CA SER A 326 29.64 11.55 12.99
C SER A 326 30.99 12.07 13.55
N PRO A 327 31.53 11.49 14.63
CA PRO A 327 32.77 11.97 15.25
C PRO A 327 34.02 11.91 14.35
N GLU A 328 34.13 10.91 13.48
CA GLU A 328 35.21 10.83 12.49
C GLU A 328 35.02 11.84 11.35
N ALA A 329 33.78 12.12 10.93
CA ALA A 329 33.50 13.14 9.92
C ALA A 329 33.80 14.56 10.45
N MET A 330 33.62 14.81 11.76
CA MET A 330 34.12 16.03 12.42
C MET A 330 35.65 16.16 12.32
N ASN A 331 36.37 15.03 12.28
CA ASN A 331 37.81 14.96 12.03
C ASN A 331 38.14 14.84 10.53
N LYS A 332 37.18 15.13 9.65
CA LYS A 332 37.29 15.12 8.18
C LYS A 332 37.64 13.75 7.58
N GLN A 333 37.36 12.68 8.31
CA GLN A 333 37.51 11.30 7.85
C GLN A 333 36.14 10.73 7.51
N TYR A 334 36.00 10.15 6.32
CA TYR A 334 34.73 9.67 5.80
C TYR A 334 34.80 8.20 5.44
N ALA A 335 33.77 7.47 5.84
CA ALA A 335 33.52 6.06 5.55
C ALA A 335 32.01 5.80 5.62
N HIS A 336 31.53 4.63 5.19
CA HIS A 336 30.11 4.25 5.29
C HIS A 336 29.57 4.33 6.74
N SER A 337 30.43 4.22 7.76
CA SER A 337 30.07 4.41 9.18
C SER A 337 29.52 5.80 9.51
N CYS A 338 29.82 6.82 8.70
CA CYS A 338 29.28 8.17 8.87
C CYS A 338 27.77 8.22 8.60
N ASP A 339 27.31 7.52 7.57
CA ASP A 339 25.89 7.47 7.20
C ASP A 339 25.08 6.59 8.16
N ILE A 340 25.69 5.52 8.70
CA ILE A 340 25.10 4.70 9.78
C ILE A 340 24.81 5.58 11.00
N PHE A 341 25.77 6.41 11.43
CA PHE A 341 25.59 7.34 12.55
C PHE A 341 24.50 8.38 12.24
N SER A 342 24.49 8.91 11.01
CA SER A 342 23.49 9.89 10.56
C SER A 342 22.07 9.33 10.62
N ILE A 343 21.88 8.06 10.27
CA ILE A 343 20.61 7.32 10.45
C ILE A 343 20.28 7.14 11.93
N GLY A 344 21.25 6.79 12.78
CA GLY A 344 21.05 6.72 14.23
C GLY A 344 20.50 8.03 14.81
N SER A 345 21.07 9.16 14.37
CA SER A 345 20.62 10.50 14.79
C SER A 345 19.25 10.86 14.23
N THR A 346 18.95 10.46 13.00
CA THR A 346 17.63 10.59 12.37
C THR A 346 16.56 9.83 13.14
N ILE A 347 16.84 8.58 13.53
CA ILE A 347 15.95 7.75 14.35
C ILE A 347 15.78 8.40 15.74
N LEU A 348 16.86 8.82 16.39
CA LEU A 348 16.78 9.53 17.66
C LEU A 348 15.86 10.76 17.57
N LYS A 349 15.94 11.53 16.48
CA LYS A 349 15.07 12.70 16.28
C LYS A 349 13.59 12.31 16.18
N LEU A 350 13.25 11.20 15.51
CA LEU A 350 11.88 10.68 15.45
C LEU A 350 11.34 10.29 16.84
N LEU A 351 12.20 9.77 17.72
CA LEU A 351 11.82 9.38 19.08
C LEU A 351 11.53 10.58 20.00
N CYS A 352 11.93 11.79 19.61
CA CYS A 352 11.81 13.01 20.40
C CYS A 352 10.51 13.81 20.18
N CYS A 353 9.49 13.25 19.53
CA CYS A 353 8.29 14.04 19.15
C CYS A 353 7.39 14.40 20.35
N HIS A 354 7.36 13.58 21.40
CA HIS A 354 6.58 13.83 22.62
C HIS A 354 7.18 14.99 23.43
N GLN A 355 6.33 15.84 24.02
CA GLN A 355 6.71 17.07 24.74
C GLN A 355 7.87 16.91 25.74
N GLU A 356 7.87 15.83 26.53
CA GLU A 356 8.93 15.52 27.50
C GLU A 356 10.29 15.19 26.87
N ASP A 357 10.31 14.79 25.59
CA ASP A 357 11.49 14.30 24.89
C ASP A 357 12.00 15.28 23.81
N ARG A 358 11.28 16.38 23.54
CA ARG A 358 11.58 17.33 22.43
C ARG A 358 13.01 17.90 22.44
N ASN A 359 13.59 18.01 23.63
CA ASN A 359 14.94 18.55 23.83
C ASN A 359 16.04 17.48 23.74
N ASN A 360 15.71 16.18 23.77
CA ASN A 360 16.71 15.11 23.86
C ASN A 360 17.65 15.08 22.64
N HIS A 361 17.16 15.37 21.44
CA HIS A 361 18.04 15.49 20.26
C HIS A 361 18.97 16.70 20.36
N GLN A 362 18.51 17.83 20.90
CA GLN A 362 19.36 19.00 21.11
C GLN A 362 20.41 18.78 22.20
N LEU A 363 20.06 18.01 23.23
CA LEU A 363 21.00 17.56 24.26
C LEU A 363 22.11 16.72 23.62
N PHE A 364 21.73 15.70 22.85
CA PHE A 364 22.65 14.88 22.06
C PHE A 364 23.58 15.72 21.18
N GLN A 365 23.05 16.74 20.48
CA GLN A 365 23.86 17.67 19.68
C GLN A 365 24.89 18.46 20.48
N THR A 366 24.61 18.75 21.75
CA THR A 366 25.39 19.69 22.57
C THR A 366 26.47 18.96 23.36
N ASN A 367 26.13 17.81 23.96
CA ASN A 367 27.02 17.07 24.86
C ASN A 367 27.18 15.57 24.53
N GLY A 368 26.51 15.07 23.49
CA GLY A 368 26.56 13.66 23.07
C GLY A 368 25.68 12.70 23.87
N GLU A 369 24.85 13.20 24.79
CA GLU A 369 23.97 12.38 25.63
C GLU A 369 22.77 11.83 24.86
N ILE A 370 22.59 10.51 24.87
CA ILE A 370 21.46 9.83 24.22
C ILE A 370 20.40 9.54 25.29
N LYS A 371 19.26 10.23 25.19
CA LYS A 371 18.12 10.06 26.11
C LYS A 371 16.89 9.61 25.35
N ILE A 372 16.38 8.43 25.67
CA ILE A 372 15.18 7.81 25.07
C ILE A 372 14.31 7.27 26.20
N SER A 373 12.99 7.47 26.09
CA SER A 373 12.03 7.06 27.11
C SER A 373 11.77 5.54 27.10
N GLU A 374 12.17 4.85 28.17
CA GLU A 374 11.93 3.40 28.36
C GLU A 374 10.45 3.05 28.57
N CYS A 375 9.60 4.01 28.93
CA CYS A 375 8.17 3.76 29.07
C CYS A 375 7.41 3.87 27.73
N ARG A 376 8.04 4.47 26.71
CA ARG A 376 7.46 4.64 25.36
C ARG A 376 8.01 3.65 24.35
N TYR A 377 9.27 3.25 24.51
CA TYR A 377 10.00 2.45 23.54
C TYR A 377 10.67 1.24 24.19
N SER A 378 10.73 0.16 23.43
CA SER A 378 11.32 -1.13 23.80
C SER A 378 12.82 -1.01 24.04
N LYS A 379 13.32 -1.85 24.95
CA LYS A 379 14.75 -1.91 25.27
C LYS A 379 15.59 -2.26 24.03
N GLN A 380 15.06 -3.12 23.17
CA GLN A 380 15.71 -3.53 21.92
C GLN A 380 15.91 -2.35 20.97
N LEU A 381 14.91 -1.48 20.81
CA LEU A 381 15.03 -0.27 20.00
C LEU A 381 16.03 0.72 20.60
N ILE A 382 15.98 0.93 21.92
CA ILE A 382 16.91 1.81 22.63
C ILE A 382 18.36 1.33 22.47
N GLU A 383 18.59 0.02 22.61
CA GLU A 383 19.91 -0.59 22.41
C GLU A 383 20.40 -0.40 20.96
N LEU A 384 19.53 -0.61 19.97
CA LEU A 384 19.86 -0.38 18.57
C LEU A 384 20.32 1.07 18.32
N VAL A 385 19.58 2.06 18.81
CA VAL A 385 19.91 3.49 18.62
C VAL A 385 21.25 3.84 19.28
N ASN A 386 21.48 3.38 20.51
CA ASN A 386 22.76 3.60 21.20
C ASN A 386 23.95 3.07 20.40
N ARG A 387 23.78 1.92 19.75
CA ARG A 387 24.85 1.28 18.97
C ARG A 387 25.09 1.98 17.63
N LEU A 388 24.03 2.43 16.95
CA LEU A 388 24.15 3.26 15.74
C LEU A 388 24.90 4.57 16.04
N LEU A 389 24.73 5.10 17.25
CA LEU A 389 25.32 6.35 17.72
C LEU A 389 26.64 6.18 18.51
N ASP A 390 27.27 5.00 18.49
CA ASP A 390 28.56 4.80 19.17
C ASP A 390 29.60 5.79 18.63
N GLN A 391 30.38 6.39 19.53
CA GLN A 391 31.34 7.44 19.19
C GLN A 391 32.52 6.93 18.35
N ARG A 392 32.93 5.66 18.55
CA ARG A 392 34.08 5.08 17.85
C ARG A 392 33.61 4.41 16.57
N SER A 393 34.10 4.88 15.43
CA SER A 393 33.81 4.26 14.12
C SER A 393 34.14 2.76 14.07
N LYS A 394 35.14 2.31 14.83
CA LYS A 394 35.51 0.89 14.97
C LYS A 394 34.50 0.05 15.77
N ASN A 395 33.80 0.68 16.72
CA ASN A 395 32.75 0.03 17.52
C ASN A 395 31.41 0.06 16.80
N ARG A 396 31.19 1.03 15.91
CA ARG A 396 30.12 0.97 14.92
C ARG A 396 30.46 -0.17 13.96
N GLU A 397 29.95 -1.34 14.30
CA GLU A 397 30.11 -2.57 13.53
C GLU A 397 29.76 -2.38 12.06
N SER A 398 30.16 -3.29 11.17
CA SER A 398 29.76 -3.22 9.76
C SER A 398 28.23 -3.15 9.62
N LEU A 399 27.76 -2.57 8.52
CA LEU A 399 26.32 -2.49 8.21
C LEU A 399 25.63 -3.86 8.36
N LYS A 400 26.27 -4.93 7.88
CA LYS A 400 25.81 -6.32 8.03
C LYS A 400 25.55 -6.73 9.48
N CYS A 401 26.41 -6.30 10.41
CA CYS A 401 26.26 -6.63 11.82
C CYS A 401 25.12 -5.84 12.48
N PHE A 402 24.93 -4.57 12.10
CA PHE A 402 23.75 -3.80 12.50
C PHE A 402 22.45 -4.40 11.98
N LEU A 403 22.45 -4.89 10.75
CA LEU A 403 21.31 -5.60 10.17
C LEU A 403 20.94 -6.83 10.99
N ASN A 404 21.91 -7.68 11.34
CA ASN A 404 21.66 -8.84 12.18
C ASN A 404 21.09 -8.44 13.56
N LYS A 405 21.67 -7.44 14.23
CA LYS A 405 21.13 -6.95 15.51
C LYS A 405 19.74 -6.34 15.36
N TYR A 406 19.46 -5.67 14.25
CA TYR A 406 18.12 -5.15 13.96
C TYR A 406 17.11 -6.28 13.78
N ILE A 407 17.48 -7.36 13.07
CA ILE A 407 16.67 -8.58 12.98
C ILE A 407 16.38 -9.10 14.38
N ASP A 408 17.41 -9.26 15.22
CA ASP A 408 17.24 -9.74 16.59
C ASP A 408 16.31 -8.83 17.41
N ALA A 409 16.45 -7.51 17.26
CA ALA A 409 15.63 -6.52 17.96
C ALA A 409 14.16 -6.53 17.56
N ILE A 410 13.85 -6.87 16.30
CA ILE A 410 12.46 -6.94 15.80
C ILE A 410 11.87 -8.35 15.84
N THR A 411 12.68 -9.33 16.24
CA THR A 411 12.26 -10.72 16.44
C THR A 411 11.53 -10.87 17.76
N ASN A 412 10.36 -11.48 17.73
CA ASN A 412 9.69 -11.96 18.94
C ASN A 412 9.98 -13.47 19.11
N GLU A 413 9.65 -14.06 20.27
CA GLU A 413 10.02 -15.44 20.62
C GLU A 413 9.77 -16.49 19.52
N TYR A 414 8.73 -16.30 18.70
CA TYR A 414 8.29 -17.25 17.67
C TYR A 414 8.28 -16.69 16.24
N THR A 415 8.42 -15.37 16.05
CA THR A 415 8.16 -14.72 14.76
C THR A 415 9.27 -13.75 14.37
N ILE A 416 9.73 -13.86 13.11
CA ILE A 416 10.63 -12.89 12.48
C ILE A 416 9.89 -12.19 11.35
N THR A 417 9.97 -10.86 11.30
CA THR A 417 9.66 -10.08 10.10
C THR A 417 10.95 -9.47 9.58
N PHE A 418 11.31 -9.77 8.33
CA PHE A 418 12.56 -9.31 7.72
C PHE A 418 12.29 -8.53 6.44
N ASN A 419 12.44 -7.20 6.49
CA ASN A 419 12.15 -6.32 5.35
C ASN A 419 13.39 -5.56 4.85
N VAL A 420 14.56 -6.22 4.91
CA VAL A 420 15.81 -5.69 4.39
C VAL A 420 16.28 -6.56 3.23
N ASP A 421 16.69 -5.94 2.12
CA ASP A 421 17.14 -6.65 0.92
C ASP A 421 18.63 -7.03 1.01
N THR A 422 18.96 -7.88 1.98
CA THR A 422 20.29 -8.50 2.18
C THR A 422 20.17 -9.99 2.45
N ASP A 423 21.29 -10.72 2.35
CA ASP A 423 21.36 -12.13 2.73
C ASP A 423 20.75 -12.37 4.11
N PHE A 424 19.77 -13.27 4.17
CA PHE A 424 19.12 -13.64 5.42
C PHE A 424 19.77 -14.90 6.00
N ASN A 425 20.12 -14.84 7.29
CA ASN A 425 20.60 -15.99 8.05
C ASN A 425 20.08 -15.96 9.49
N ASN A 426 19.32 -16.97 9.89
CA ASN A 426 18.90 -17.17 11.28
C ASN A 426 18.75 -18.67 11.59
N THR A 427 19.42 -19.13 12.64
CA THR A 427 19.44 -20.56 13.04
C THR A 427 18.67 -20.83 14.34
N SER A 428 17.86 -19.88 14.82
CA SER A 428 17.12 -20.02 16.07
C SER A 428 16.08 -21.14 15.98
N LYS A 429 16.04 -22.02 16.99
CA LYS A 429 15.09 -23.13 17.04
C LYS A 429 13.70 -22.75 17.55
N ASN A 430 13.56 -21.56 18.14
CA ASN A 430 12.30 -21.09 18.72
C ASN A 430 11.37 -20.47 17.67
N ILE A 431 11.92 -20.07 16.52
CA ILE A 431 11.17 -19.39 15.47
C ILE A 431 10.33 -20.39 14.69
N THR A 432 9.02 -20.13 14.65
CA THR A 432 8.02 -20.90 13.92
C THR A 432 7.44 -20.13 12.74
N GLU A 433 7.58 -18.80 12.71
CA GLU A 433 7.03 -17.95 11.64
C GLU A 433 8.07 -16.98 11.10
N LEU A 434 8.19 -16.92 9.76
CA LEU A 434 9.09 -16.00 9.07
C LEU A 434 8.34 -15.28 7.95
N TYR A 435 8.33 -13.96 8.01
CA TYR A 435 7.72 -13.07 7.02
C TYR A 435 8.81 -12.20 6.39
N PHE A 436 9.14 -12.46 5.14
CA PHE A 436 9.92 -11.53 4.34
C PHE A 436 9.04 -10.37 3.90
N GLY A 437 9.50 -9.16 4.14
CA GLY A 437 8.80 -7.93 3.77
C GLY A 437 8.90 -7.64 2.28
N ARG A 438 8.17 -6.59 1.85
CA ARG A 438 7.96 -6.21 0.45
C ARG A 438 9.24 -6.20 -0.38
N GLU A 439 10.33 -5.68 0.17
CA GLU A 439 11.59 -5.38 -0.54
C GLU A 439 12.53 -6.57 -0.70
N PHE A 440 12.34 -7.67 0.03
CA PHE A 440 13.28 -8.78 0.03
C PHE A 440 13.26 -9.54 -1.31
N ASN A 441 14.40 -9.59 -1.99
CA ASN A 441 14.58 -10.34 -3.23
C ASN A 441 15.97 -11.00 -3.35
N GLN A 442 16.53 -11.45 -2.22
CA GLN A 442 17.82 -12.14 -2.18
C GLN A 442 17.65 -13.66 -2.30
N HIS A 443 18.71 -14.32 -2.78
CA HIS A 443 18.78 -15.78 -2.79
C HIS A 443 18.81 -16.33 -1.36
N LEU A 444 18.15 -17.46 -1.14
CA LEU A 444 18.20 -18.16 0.14
C LEU A 444 19.25 -19.27 0.08
N ASN A 445 20.18 -19.22 1.03
CA ASN A 445 21.26 -20.20 1.15
C ASN A 445 20.80 -21.42 1.95
N ARG A 446 21.47 -22.57 1.73
CA ARG A 446 21.25 -23.76 2.55
C ARG A 446 21.52 -23.43 4.03
N ASN A 447 20.65 -23.93 4.91
CA ASN A 447 20.72 -23.72 6.37
C ASN A 447 20.61 -22.26 6.84
N SER A 448 20.18 -21.33 5.98
CA SER A 448 20.02 -19.92 6.37
C SER A 448 18.66 -19.61 7.00
N LEU A 449 17.69 -20.52 6.87
CA LEU A 449 16.36 -20.42 7.47
C LEU A 449 16.30 -21.14 8.83
N PRO A 450 15.50 -20.66 9.79
CA PRO A 450 15.35 -21.32 11.08
C PRO A 450 14.78 -22.74 10.87
N PRO A 451 15.34 -23.77 11.54
CA PRO A 451 15.06 -25.16 11.18
C PRO A 451 13.65 -25.65 11.56
N ASN A 452 12.94 -24.93 12.43
CA ASN A 452 11.63 -25.30 12.96
C ASN A 452 10.48 -24.43 12.42
N ILE A 453 10.71 -23.60 11.38
CA ILE A 453 9.64 -22.77 10.83
C ILE A 453 8.48 -23.63 10.32
N ILE A 454 7.28 -23.18 10.64
CA ILE A 454 5.98 -23.76 10.25
C ILE A 454 5.37 -22.91 9.12
N THR A 455 5.54 -21.58 9.21
CA THR A 455 5.01 -20.61 8.25
C THR A 455 6.14 -19.80 7.65
N LEU A 456 6.17 -19.72 6.31
CA LEU A 456 7.06 -18.86 5.55
C LEU A 456 6.27 -18.05 4.53
N SER A 457 6.41 -16.73 4.58
CA SER A 457 5.80 -15.83 3.61
C SER A 457 6.85 -14.94 2.96
N PHE A 458 6.82 -14.84 1.64
CA PHE A 458 7.62 -13.91 0.87
C PHE A 458 6.87 -12.62 0.56
N GLY A 459 7.60 -11.50 0.56
CA GLY A 459 7.06 -10.20 0.21
C GLY A 459 6.97 -9.97 -1.29
N HIS A 460 6.29 -8.88 -1.67
CA HIS A 460 5.85 -8.55 -3.03
C HIS A 460 6.90 -8.81 -4.13
N TYR A 461 8.15 -8.36 -3.96
CA TYR A 461 9.18 -8.36 -5.00
C TYR A 461 10.01 -9.65 -5.09
N PHE A 462 9.81 -10.64 -4.22
CA PHE A 462 10.60 -11.87 -4.25
C PHE A 462 10.36 -12.66 -5.55
N ASN A 463 11.42 -12.89 -6.32
CA ASN A 463 11.39 -13.65 -7.56
C ASN A 463 12.71 -14.42 -7.81
N GLN A 464 13.33 -14.94 -6.74
CA GLN A 464 14.52 -15.77 -6.85
C GLN A 464 14.17 -17.27 -6.88
N PRO A 465 14.95 -18.10 -7.61
CA PRO A 465 14.78 -19.55 -7.60
C PRO A 465 15.06 -20.10 -6.19
N ILE A 466 14.28 -21.10 -5.77
CA ILE A 466 14.50 -21.84 -4.53
C ILE A 466 15.14 -23.18 -4.88
N LEU A 467 16.31 -23.44 -4.30
CA LEU A 467 17.05 -24.68 -4.51
C LEU A 467 16.55 -25.80 -3.58
N ILE A 468 16.82 -27.05 -3.96
CA ILE A 468 16.55 -28.23 -3.14
C ILE A 468 17.27 -28.10 -1.77
N ASP A 469 16.60 -28.55 -0.71
CA ASP A 469 17.03 -28.51 0.69
C ASP A 469 17.18 -27.11 1.32
N VAL A 470 16.76 -26.03 0.65
CA VAL A 470 16.73 -24.69 1.24
C VAL A 470 15.55 -24.53 2.20
N LEU A 471 14.38 -25.05 1.83
CA LEU A 471 13.17 -24.95 2.66
C LEU A 471 13.20 -26.01 3.80
N PRO A 472 13.00 -25.61 5.07
CA PRO A 472 13.01 -26.53 6.20
C PRO A 472 11.93 -27.61 6.13
N LYS A 473 12.28 -28.83 6.57
CA LYS A 473 11.36 -29.99 6.56
C LYS A 473 10.19 -29.89 7.54
N SER A 474 10.17 -28.87 8.41
CA SER A 474 9.08 -28.56 9.32
C SER A 474 7.96 -27.73 8.67
N LEU A 475 8.23 -27.12 7.51
CA LEU A 475 7.38 -26.11 6.89
C LEU A 475 6.01 -26.67 6.49
N LYS A 476 4.93 -26.03 6.92
CA LYS A 476 3.54 -26.41 6.62
C LYS A 476 2.82 -25.41 5.73
N TYR A 477 3.14 -24.13 5.84
CA TYR A 477 2.48 -23.06 5.10
C TYR A 477 3.52 -22.21 4.38
N LEU A 478 3.41 -22.15 3.06
CA LEU A 478 4.29 -21.36 2.20
C LEU A 478 3.47 -20.40 1.34
N SER A 479 3.79 -19.12 1.41
CA SER A 479 3.25 -18.10 0.53
C SER A 479 4.37 -17.38 -0.21
N PHE A 480 4.27 -17.32 -1.53
CA PHE A 480 5.14 -16.53 -2.37
C PHE A 480 4.62 -15.11 -2.56
N GLY A 481 5.53 -14.18 -2.85
CA GLY A 481 5.21 -12.78 -3.14
C GLY A 481 4.59 -12.59 -4.52
N TYR A 482 3.91 -11.46 -4.74
CA TYR A 482 3.19 -11.13 -5.98
C TYR A 482 3.98 -11.40 -7.25
N TYR A 483 5.26 -11.00 -7.34
CA TYR A 483 6.06 -11.13 -8.56
C TYR A 483 6.74 -12.49 -8.76
N PHE A 484 6.54 -13.46 -7.86
CA PHE A 484 7.18 -14.76 -7.97
C PHE A 484 6.72 -15.51 -9.22
N ASN A 485 7.65 -15.84 -10.12
CA ASN A 485 7.38 -16.56 -11.36
C ASN A 485 8.54 -17.49 -11.76
N GLN A 486 9.12 -18.20 -10.79
CA GLN A 486 10.19 -19.15 -11.02
C GLN A 486 9.65 -20.57 -11.15
N LYS A 487 10.31 -21.39 -11.99
CA LYS A 487 9.97 -22.81 -12.13
C LYS A 487 10.34 -23.56 -10.84
N LEU A 488 9.49 -24.50 -10.43
CA LEU A 488 9.78 -25.40 -9.33
C LEU A 488 10.39 -26.71 -9.84
N GLU A 489 11.47 -27.14 -9.20
CA GLU A 489 12.03 -28.48 -9.42
C GLU A 489 11.46 -29.49 -8.41
N ILE A 490 11.45 -30.76 -8.78
CA ILE A 490 11.02 -31.85 -7.91
C ILE A 490 11.92 -31.89 -6.67
N GLY A 491 11.31 -31.90 -5.48
CA GLY A 491 12.02 -31.94 -4.20
C GLY A 491 12.35 -30.57 -3.59
N VAL A 492 12.07 -29.46 -4.29
CA VAL A 492 12.22 -28.10 -3.73
C VAL A 492 11.20 -27.86 -2.60
N LEU A 493 9.95 -28.27 -2.79
CA LEU A 493 8.90 -28.13 -1.79
C LEU A 493 8.94 -29.30 -0.79
N PRO A 494 8.96 -29.05 0.53
CA PRO A 494 9.06 -30.11 1.53
C PRO A 494 7.76 -30.93 1.62
N ASN A 495 7.89 -32.24 1.86
CA ASN A 495 6.75 -33.18 1.98
C ASN A 495 5.81 -32.89 3.16
N SER A 496 6.22 -32.05 4.10
CA SER A 496 5.41 -31.56 5.23
C SER A 496 4.38 -30.50 4.84
N LEU A 497 4.50 -29.91 3.64
CA LEU A 497 3.71 -28.75 3.25
C LEU A 497 2.22 -29.09 3.10
N LEU A 498 1.37 -28.28 3.74
CA LEU A 498 -0.08 -28.43 3.78
C LEU A 498 -0.80 -27.34 2.98
N SER A 499 -0.23 -26.13 2.92
CA SER A 499 -0.77 -25.04 2.09
C SER A 499 0.34 -24.38 1.29
N LEU A 500 0.03 -24.13 0.02
CA LEU A 500 0.89 -23.42 -0.90
C LEU A 500 0.10 -22.31 -1.57
N SER A 501 0.63 -21.09 -1.52
CA SER A 501 0.10 -19.93 -2.20
C SER A 501 1.18 -19.38 -3.14
N PHE A 502 0.95 -19.43 -4.44
CA PHE A 502 1.80 -18.76 -5.41
C PHE A 502 1.50 -17.27 -5.49
N GLY A 503 2.46 -16.50 -5.99
CA GLY A 503 2.30 -15.09 -6.30
C GLY A 503 1.36 -14.85 -7.48
N ASP A 504 0.76 -13.66 -7.55
CA ASP A 504 -0.15 -13.29 -8.63
C ASP A 504 0.50 -13.27 -10.03
N ALA A 505 1.81 -13.12 -10.14
CA ALA A 505 2.52 -13.18 -11.41
C ALA A 505 2.92 -14.61 -11.82
N PHE A 506 2.65 -15.63 -10.99
CA PHE A 506 3.06 -17.00 -11.25
C PHE A 506 2.36 -17.58 -12.49
N ASN A 507 3.14 -18.01 -13.48
CA ASN A 507 2.63 -18.58 -14.72
C ASN A 507 3.58 -19.64 -15.31
N GLN A 508 4.11 -20.52 -14.45
CA GLN A 508 4.96 -21.65 -14.87
C GLN A 508 4.15 -22.95 -14.94
N VAL A 509 4.56 -23.85 -15.84
CA VAL A 509 3.94 -25.19 -15.97
C VAL A 509 4.25 -25.99 -14.70
N LEU A 510 3.22 -26.64 -14.15
CA LEU A 510 3.34 -27.55 -13.01
C LEU A 510 3.36 -29.01 -13.50
N SER A 511 4.40 -29.74 -13.14
CA SER A 511 4.60 -31.15 -13.52
C SER A 511 4.20 -32.11 -12.40
N VAL A 512 3.94 -33.37 -12.77
CA VAL A 512 3.64 -34.44 -11.80
C VAL A 512 4.83 -34.61 -10.84
N GLY A 513 4.55 -34.54 -9.53
CA GLY A 513 5.55 -34.72 -8.47
C GLY A 513 6.22 -33.44 -7.95
N GLU A 514 6.00 -32.28 -8.59
CA GLU A 514 6.50 -30.98 -8.08
C GLU A 514 5.71 -30.52 -6.84
N LEU A 515 4.42 -30.82 -6.78
CA LEU A 515 3.57 -30.51 -5.63
C LEU A 515 3.63 -31.63 -4.56
N PRO A 516 3.82 -31.29 -3.27
CA PRO A 516 3.90 -32.28 -2.19
C PRO A 516 2.66 -33.15 -2.04
N VAL A 517 2.86 -34.44 -1.78
CA VAL A 517 1.77 -35.44 -1.68
C VAL A 517 0.81 -35.26 -0.49
N LYS A 518 1.15 -34.40 0.48
CA LYS A 518 0.31 -34.07 1.65
C LYS A 518 -0.45 -32.75 1.50
N LEU A 519 -0.23 -32.01 0.41
CA LEU A 519 -0.79 -30.67 0.21
C LEU A 519 -2.32 -30.69 0.27
N LYS A 520 -2.89 -29.77 1.04
CA LYS A 520 -4.33 -29.65 1.30
C LYS A 520 -4.96 -28.44 0.62
N SER A 521 -4.21 -27.35 0.49
CA SER A 521 -4.69 -26.11 -0.13
C SER A 521 -3.67 -25.58 -1.14
N LEU A 522 -4.15 -25.16 -2.30
CA LEU A 522 -3.36 -24.54 -3.36
C LEU A 522 -4.06 -23.28 -3.90
N PHE A 523 -3.34 -22.16 -3.91
CA PHE A 523 -3.66 -20.99 -4.73
C PHE A 523 -2.63 -20.87 -5.85
N SER A 524 -3.10 -20.88 -7.10
CA SER A 524 -2.23 -20.83 -8.28
C SER A 524 -1.62 -19.45 -8.56
N GLY A 525 -2.14 -18.39 -7.93
CA GLY A 525 -1.88 -17.01 -8.35
C GLY A 525 -2.85 -16.54 -9.42
N ASN A 526 -3.12 -15.23 -9.47
CA ASN A 526 -4.01 -14.60 -10.45
C ASN A 526 -3.55 -14.73 -11.91
N GLY A 527 -2.24 -14.78 -12.14
CA GLY A 527 -1.59 -14.83 -13.46
C GLY A 527 -1.49 -16.21 -14.09
N PHE A 528 -1.81 -17.27 -13.34
CA PHE A 528 -1.61 -18.64 -13.79
C PHE A 528 -2.54 -19.00 -14.95
N ASN A 529 -1.96 -19.37 -16.09
CA ASN A 529 -2.69 -19.79 -17.28
C ASN A 529 -1.91 -20.86 -18.05
N GLN A 530 -1.59 -21.96 -17.37
CA GLN A 530 -0.89 -23.12 -17.93
C GLN A 530 -1.78 -24.37 -17.88
N ILE A 531 -1.51 -25.33 -18.77
CA ILE A 531 -2.26 -26.59 -18.84
C ILE A 531 -2.08 -27.37 -17.54
N LEU A 532 -3.20 -27.78 -16.92
CA LEU A 532 -3.21 -28.69 -15.79
C LEU A 532 -3.39 -30.12 -16.29
N SER A 533 -2.31 -30.91 -16.27
CA SER A 533 -2.33 -32.32 -16.66
C SER A 533 -2.86 -33.20 -15.53
N VAL A 534 -3.44 -34.35 -15.89
CA VAL A 534 -3.91 -35.36 -14.94
C VAL A 534 -2.75 -35.81 -14.03
N GLY A 535 -3.00 -35.83 -12.71
CA GLY A 535 -2.02 -36.25 -11.71
C GLY A 535 -1.07 -35.17 -11.21
N VAL A 536 -1.10 -33.95 -11.78
CA VAL A 536 -0.32 -32.80 -11.27
C VAL A 536 -0.81 -32.39 -9.88
N LEU A 537 -2.13 -32.33 -9.69
CA LEU A 537 -2.74 -32.02 -8.41
C LEU A 537 -2.68 -33.25 -7.48
N PRO A 538 -2.17 -33.14 -6.24
CA PRO A 538 -2.01 -34.28 -5.37
C PRO A 538 -3.36 -34.79 -4.85
N LYS A 539 -3.50 -36.12 -4.69
CA LYS A 539 -4.71 -36.80 -4.19
C LYS A 539 -5.14 -36.42 -2.77
N SER A 540 -4.33 -35.62 -2.06
CA SER A 540 -4.63 -35.11 -0.74
C SER A 540 -5.36 -33.76 -0.76
N LEU A 541 -5.41 -33.08 -1.91
CA LEU A 541 -5.84 -31.70 -2.06
C LEU A 541 -7.33 -31.54 -1.76
N LEU A 542 -7.68 -30.60 -0.89
CA LEU A 542 -9.05 -30.33 -0.44
C LEU A 542 -9.59 -29.00 -0.98
N SER A 543 -8.71 -28.01 -1.18
CA SER A 543 -9.07 -26.69 -1.68
C SER A 543 -8.15 -26.25 -2.80
N LEU A 544 -8.73 -25.78 -3.91
CA LEU A 544 -8.01 -25.23 -5.05
C LEU A 544 -8.61 -23.89 -5.46
N VAL A 545 -7.76 -22.90 -5.64
CA VAL A 545 -8.12 -21.60 -6.21
C VAL A 545 -7.29 -21.38 -7.47
N LEU A 546 -7.99 -21.32 -8.61
CA LEU A 546 -7.48 -20.95 -9.92
C LEU A 546 -7.81 -19.48 -10.18
N GLY A 547 -6.77 -18.69 -10.39
CA GLY A 547 -6.83 -17.24 -10.48
C GLY A 547 -7.51 -16.67 -11.74
N ASP A 548 -7.52 -15.34 -11.84
CA ASP A 548 -8.26 -14.57 -12.85
C ASP A 548 -7.85 -14.83 -14.31
N ARG A 549 -6.60 -15.25 -14.55
CA ARG A 549 -6.09 -15.49 -15.90
C ARG A 549 -6.30 -16.93 -16.38
N PHE A 550 -6.68 -17.85 -15.50
CA PHE A 550 -6.84 -19.26 -15.86
C PHE A 550 -8.10 -19.46 -16.71
N ASN A 551 -7.92 -19.80 -17.99
CA ASN A 551 -9.02 -20.05 -18.91
C ASN A 551 -8.64 -21.06 -20.01
N LEU A 552 -8.24 -22.26 -19.59
CA LEU A 552 -7.84 -23.37 -20.48
C LEU A 552 -8.74 -24.58 -20.29
N LEU A 553 -8.91 -25.38 -21.35
CA LEU A 553 -9.74 -26.59 -21.31
C LEU A 553 -9.30 -27.55 -20.21
N LEU A 554 -10.28 -28.05 -19.46
CA LEU A 554 -10.09 -29.01 -18.38
C LEU A 554 -10.47 -30.41 -18.85
N SER A 555 -9.56 -31.36 -18.66
CA SER A 555 -9.80 -32.77 -19.00
C SER A 555 -10.36 -33.55 -17.82
N LYS A 556 -11.12 -34.61 -18.11
CA LYS A 556 -11.60 -35.56 -17.10
C LYS A 556 -10.44 -36.09 -16.25
N GLY A 557 -10.63 -36.09 -14.92
CA GLY A 557 -9.63 -36.57 -13.96
C GLY A 557 -8.51 -35.57 -13.61
N VAL A 558 -8.57 -34.33 -14.10
CA VAL A 558 -7.60 -33.28 -13.72
C VAL A 558 -7.69 -32.93 -12.24
N PHE A 559 -8.89 -32.86 -11.68
CA PHE A 559 -9.12 -32.60 -10.27
C PHE A 559 -9.14 -33.91 -9.47
N PRO A 560 -8.49 -33.97 -8.29
CA PRO A 560 -8.52 -35.15 -7.44
C PRO A 560 -9.89 -35.31 -6.76
N GLU A 561 -10.33 -36.56 -6.57
CA GLU A 561 -11.60 -36.88 -5.89
C GLU A 561 -11.65 -36.42 -4.42
N SER A 562 -10.53 -36.06 -3.81
CA SER A 562 -10.49 -35.49 -2.46
C SER A 562 -10.95 -34.03 -2.39
N LEU A 563 -11.06 -33.34 -3.54
CA LEU A 563 -11.30 -31.91 -3.60
C LEU A 563 -12.72 -31.56 -3.11
N LYS A 564 -12.80 -30.69 -2.10
CA LYS A 564 -14.05 -30.22 -1.49
C LYS A 564 -14.42 -28.80 -1.91
N SER A 565 -13.43 -27.97 -2.23
CA SER A 565 -13.62 -26.58 -2.60
C SER A 565 -12.82 -26.23 -3.86
N LEU A 566 -13.50 -25.67 -4.84
CA LEU A 566 -12.91 -25.21 -6.09
C LEU A 566 -13.37 -23.78 -6.39
N LYS A 567 -12.42 -22.87 -6.54
CA LYS A 567 -12.69 -21.51 -7.01
C LYS A 567 -12.01 -21.30 -8.35
N MET A 568 -12.78 -20.85 -9.33
CA MET A 568 -12.34 -20.56 -10.69
C MET A 568 -12.68 -19.11 -11.00
N MET A 569 -11.74 -18.21 -10.74
CA MET A 569 -12.00 -16.77 -10.79
C MET A 569 -12.15 -16.27 -12.23
N GLY A 570 -11.26 -16.72 -13.13
CA GLY A 570 -11.20 -16.29 -14.54
C GLY A 570 -11.89 -17.19 -15.56
N TYR A 571 -12.33 -18.38 -15.15
CA TYR A 571 -12.71 -19.43 -16.10
C TYR A 571 -14.05 -19.16 -16.79
N ASN A 572 -14.07 -19.26 -18.11
CA ASN A 572 -15.22 -19.00 -18.96
C ASN A 572 -15.24 -19.90 -20.21
N LEU A 573 -14.97 -21.20 -20.02
CA LEU A 573 -15.14 -22.24 -21.05
C LEU A 573 -16.22 -23.23 -20.61
N ARG A 574 -16.80 -23.98 -21.56
CA ARG A 574 -17.76 -25.04 -21.22
C ARG A 574 -17.12 -26.06 -20.28
N ILE A 575 -17.92 -26.60 -19.37
CA ILE A 575 -17.51 -27.68 -18.47
C ILE A 575 -18.24 -28.93 -18.92
N ASP A 576 -17.49 -29.90 -19.44
CA ASP A 576 -18.06 -31.19 -19.85
C ASP A 576 -18.42 -32.04 -18.63
N ARG A 577 -19.30 -33.04 -18.84
CA ARG A 577 -19.62 -34.05 -17.83
C ARG A 577 -18.35 -34.73 -17.31
N ASP A 578 -18.36 -35.07 -16.02
CA ASP A 578 -17.29 -35.77 -15.31
C ASP A 578 -15.96 -34.99 -15.17
N VAL A 579 -15.89 -33.72 -15.57
CA VAL A 579 -14.69 -32.89 -15.36
C VAL A 579 -14.55 -32.51 -13.89
N LEU A 580 -15.66 -32.12 -13.24
CA LEU A 580 -15.68 -31.79 -11.82
C LEU A 580 -15.67 -33.07 -10.96
N PRO A 581 -14.94 -33.10 -9.83
CA PRO A 581 -14.85 -34.29 -8.98
C PRO A 581 -16.13 -34.50 -8.18
N ASN A 582 -16.42 -35.76 -7.80
CA ASN A 582 -17.72 -36.11 -7.23
C ASN A 582 -17.94 -35.57 -5.82
N ASN A 583 -16.87 -35.46 -5.03
CA ASN A 583 -16.94 -35.01 -3.63
C ASN A 583 -16.86 -33.48 -3.46
N LEU A 584 -17.00 -32.71 -4.55
CA LEU A 584 -16.95 -31.26 -4.48
C LEU A 584 -18.18 -30.72 -3.74
N GLU A 585 -17.94 -29.93 -2.69
CA GLU A 585 -18.99 -29.36 -1.84
C GLU A 585 -19.23 -27.87 -2.15
N ASN A 586 -18.16 -27.13 -2.48
CA ASN A 586 -18.19 -25.70 -2.71
C ASN A 586 -17.57 -25.37 -4.08
N LEU A 587 -18.32 -24.66 -4.91
CA LEU A 587 -17.88 -24.23 -6.23
C LEU A 587 -18.14 -22.74 -6.43
N TYR A 588 -17.09 -22.02 -6.81
CA TYR A 588 -17.16 -20.59 -7.08
C TYR A 588 -16.67 -20.30 -8.49
N PHE A 589 -17.49 -19.60 -9.25
CA PHE A 589 -17.15 -19.04 -10.55
C PHE A 589 -17.17 -17.51 -10.49
N GLY A 590 -16.02 -16.91 -10.77
CA GLY A 590 -15.92 -15.46 -10.98
C GLY A 590 -16.53 -15.11 -12.34
N SER A 591 -15.79 -15.38 -13.41
CA SER A 591 -16.08 -14.85 -14.75
C SER A 591 -16.86 -15.79 -15.68
N PHE A 592 -17.41 -16.88 -15.16
CA PHE A 592 -18.09 -17.91 -15.96
C PHE A 592 -19.41 -17.41 -16.55
N ASN A 593 -19.55 -17.51 -17.87
CA ASN A 593 -20.74 -17.11 -18.61
C ASN A 593 -21.03 -18.06 -19.80
N GLN A 594 -20.99 -19.37 -19.54
CA GLN A 594 -21.33 -20.41 -20.53
C GLN A 594 -22.62 -21.13 -20.12
N THR A 595 -23.25 -21.81 -21.08
CA THR A 595 -24.38 -22.70 -20.80
C THR A 595 -23.92 -23.91 -19.99
N LEU A 596 -24.78 -24.42 -19.13
CA LEU A 596 -24.50 -25.57 -18.26
C LEU A 596 -25.45 -26.71 -18.62
N ASP A 597 -24.90 -27.90 -18.84
CA ASP A 597 -25.68 -29.08 -19.18
C ASP A 597 -26.14 -29.85 -17.94
N ILE A 598 -27.24 -30.61 -18.07
CA ILE A 598 -27.71 -31.50 -17.00
C ILE A 598 -26.63 -32.54 -16.67
N GLY A 599 -26.28 -32.64 -15.39
CA GLY A 599 -25.24 -33.54 -14.89
C GLY A 599 -23.83 -32.94 -14.89
N THR A 600 -23.68 -31.64 -15.18
CA THR A 600 -22.39 -30.93 -14.98
C THR A 600 -21.96 -30.95 -13.51
N PHE A 601 -22.92 -30.80 -12.59
CA PHE A 601 -22.69 -30.74 -11.15
C PHE A 601 -22.97 -32.09 -10.48
N SER A 602 -22.16 -32.45 -9.48
CA SER A 602 -22.41 -33.63 -8.64
C SER A 602 -23.47 -33.34 -7.57
N ASN A 603 -24.11 -34.39 -7.06
CA ASN A 603 -25.06 -34.32 -5.94
C ASN A 603 -24.38 -34.16 -4.56
N GLN A 604 -23.15 -33.66 -4.50
CA GLN A 604 -22.47 -33.29 -3.25
C GLN A 604 -22.30 -31.78 -3.08
N ILE A 605 -22.50 -31.01 -4.16
CA ILE A 605 -22.38 -29.56 -4.11
C ILE A 605 -23.48 -29.00 -3.19
N ARG A 606 -23.04 -28.24 -2.18
CA ARG A 606 -23.88 -27.54 -1.20
C ARG A 606 -23.86 -26.04 -1.40
N SER A 607 -22.76 -25.49 -1.91
CA SER A 607 -22.64 -24.06 -2.21
C SER A 607 -22.15 -23.82 -3.62
N LEU A 608 -22.87 -22.97 -4.36
CA LEU A 608 -22.54 -22.57 -5.72
C LEU A 608 -22.61 -21.06 -5.84
N THR A 609 -21.56 -20.44 -6.38
CA THR A 609 -21.50 -19.00 -6.61
C THR A 609 -21.17 -18.69 -8.05
N PHE A 610 -21.91 -17.77 -8.67
CA PHE A 610 -21.63 -17.20 -9.97
C PHE A 610 -21.59 -15.68 -9.89
N THR A 611 -20.47 -15.03 -10.23
CA THR A 611 -20.44 -13.56 -10.19
C THR A 611 -20.86 -12.89 -11.50
N LYS A 612 -20.69 -13.54 -12.65
CA LYS A 612 -20.93 -12.98 -14.00
C LYS A 612 -21.73 -13.89 -14.94
N LEU A 613 -22.60 -14.74 -14.41
CA LEU A 613 -23.39 -15.66 -15.23
C LEU A 613 -24.62 -14.95 -15.80
N ARG A 614 -24.65 -14.76 -17.12
CA ARG A 614 -25.78 -14.16 -17.86
C ARG A 614 -26.61 -15.21 -18.61
N GLN A 615 -26.05 -16.39 -18.84
CA GLN A 615 -26.77 -17.48 -19.50
C GLN A 615 -27.94 -17.98 -18.62
N PRO A 616 -29.08 -18.37 -19.23
CA PRO A 616 -30.16 -18.99 -18.49
C PRO A 616 -29.71 -20.33 -17.89
N LEU A 617 -30.31 -20.68 -16.75
CA LEU A 617 -30.13 -21.99 -16.12
C LEU A 617 -31.34 -22.87 -16.47
N ASP A 618 -31.08 -24.00 -17.12
CA ASP A 618 -32.14 -24.96 -17.46
C ASP A 618 -32.60 -25.76 -16.23
N ILE A 619 -33.84 -26.26 -16.29
CA ILE A 619 -34.43 -27.11 -15.25
C ILE A 619 -33.58 -28.39 -15.09
N GLY A 620 -33.21 -28.71 -13.85
CA GLY A 620 -32.43 -29.91 -13.53
C GLY A 620 -30.90 -29.75 -13.66
N VAL A 621 -30.40 -28.57 -14.06
CA VAL A 621 -28.96 -28.28 -14.06
C VAL A 621 -28.41 -28.19 -12.64
N LEU A 622 -29.11 -27.48 -11.76
CA LEU A 622 -28.68 -27.31 -10.36
C LEU A 622 -28.86 -28.63 -9.57
N PRO A 623 -27.89 -29.02 -8.74
CA PRO A 623 -27.97 -30.27 -7.98
C PRO A 623 -29.03 -30.19 -6.87
N GLN A 624 -29.73 -31.29 -6.61
CA GLN A 624 -30.81 -31.38 -5.61
C GLN A 624 -30.31 -31.34 -4.15
N THR A 625 -28.99 -31.23 -3.94
CA THR A 625 -28.36 -31.07 -2.62
C THR A 625 -27.92 -29.64 -2.35
N LEU A 626 -28.11 -28.72 -3.30
CA LEU A 626 -27.66 -27.35 -3.19
C LEU A 626 -28.40 -26.62 -2.05
N GLU A 627 -27.65 -26.03 -1.13
CA GLU A 627 -28.19 -25.32 0.03
C GLU A 627 -27.99 -23.80 -0.05
N ASP A 628 -26.91 -23.35 -0.70
CA ASP A 628 -26.51 -21.94 -0.82
C ASP A 628 -26.18 -21.61 -2.28
N LEU A 629 -26.97 -20.72 -2.88
CA LEU A 629 -26.77 -20.26 -4.26
C LEU A 629 -26.56 -18.76 -4.27
N ARG A 630 -25.48 -18.30 -4.92
CA ARG A 630 -25.15 -16.88 -4.94
C ARG A 630 -24.88 -16.36 -6.35
N PHE A 631 -25.41 -15.18 -6.64
CA PHE A 631 -25.31 -14.50 -7.94
C PHE A 631 -24.75 -13.09 -7.78
N GLY A 632 -23.98 -12.63 -8.77
CA GLY A 632 -23.49 -11.25 -8.84
C GLY A 632 -24.48 -10.24 -9.42
N SER A 633 -24.00 -9.01 -9.62
CA SER A 633 -24.81 -7.85 -10.03
C SER A 633 -25.38 -7.95 -11.43
N GLU A 634 -24.86 -8.85 -12.26
CA GLU A 634 -25.28 -8.97 -13.65
C GLU A 634 -26.55 -9.83 -13.72
N GLY A 635 -27.67 -9.16 -14.01
CA GLY A 635 -29.04 -9.70 -13.90
C GLY A 635 -29.23 -11.08 -14.52
N GLN A 636 -29.41 -12.09 -13.66
CA GLN A 636 -29.74 -13.43 -14.08
C GLN A 636 -31.26 -13.64 -14.09
N HIS A 637 -31.80 -14.09 -15.23
CA HIS A 637 -33.19 -14.54 -15.33
C HIS A 637 -33.27 -16.02 -14.91
N ILE A 638 -33.71 -16.26 -13.67
CA ILE A 638 -34.01 -17.61 -13.18
C ILE A 638 -35.43 -17.98 -13.63
N SER A 639 -35.61 -19.11 -14.33
CA SER A 639 -36.94 -19.57 -14.76
C SER A 639 -37.65 -20.41 -13.69
N ILE A 640 -38.98 -20.55 -13.81
CA ILE A 640 -39.82 -21.39 -12.92
C ILE A 640 -39.28 -22.84 -12.91
N GLY A 641 -39.10 -23.42 -11.73
CA GLY A 641 -38.72 -24.83 -11.55
C GLY A 641 -37.21 -25.12 -11.62
N VAL A 642 -36.37 -24.10 -11.83
CA VAL A 642 -34.90 -24.25 -11.89
C VAL A 642 -34.28 -24.45 -10.51
N LEU A 643 -34.83 -23.79 -9.48
CA LEU A 643 -34.30 -23.82 -8.13
C LEU A 643 -34.64 -25.14 -7.42
N PRO A 644 -33.66 -25.86 -6.84
CA PRO A 644 -33.91 -27.12 -6.15
C PRO A 644 -34.61 -26.90 -4.80
N SER A 645 -35.41 -27.86 -4.36
CA SER A 645 -36.16 -27.78 -3.10
C SER A 645 -35.28 -27.84 -1.84
N SER A 646 -34.01 -28.24 -1.98
CA SER A 646 -33.02 -28.24 -0.89
C SER A 646 -32.48 -26.85 -0.57
N LEU A 647 -32.72 -25.85 -1.42
CA LEU A 647 -32.11 -24.54 -1.32
C LEU A 647 -32.63 -23.80 -0.08
N LYS A 648 -31.70 -23.42 0.80
CA LYS A 648 -31.97 -22.71 2.07
C LYS A 648 -31.65 -21.22 1.96
N ARG A 649 -30.59 -20.89 1.23
CA ARG A 649 -30.09 -19.53 1.03
C ARG A 649 -29.94 -19.19 -0.43
N ILE A 650 -30.41 -18.01 -0.80
CA ILE A 650 -30.09 -17.39 -2.08
C ILE A 650 -29.59 -15.96 -1.85
N MET A 651 -28.46 -15.62 -2.46
CA MET A 651 -27.82 -14.31 -2.31
C MET A 651 -27.61 -13.65 -3.66
N PHE A 652 -27.94 -12.36 -3.75
CA PHE A 652 -27.61 -11.51 -4.89
C PHE A 652 -26.65 -10.39 -4.42
N PHE A 653 -25.38 -10.46 -4.81
CA PHE A 653 -24.36 -9.47 -4.44
C PHE A 653 -24.18 -8.39 -5.52
N CYS A 654 -24.15 -7.12 -5.12
CA CYS A 654 -23.87 -5.98 -6.01
C CYS A 654 -22.55 -5.32 -5.57
N HIS A 655 -21.53 -5.35 -6.45
CA HIS A 655 -20.22 -4.77 -6.14
C HIS A 655 -20.05 -3.31 -6.61
N ASP A 656 -20.97 -2.79 -7.42
CA ASP A 656 -20.85 -1.44 -7.95
C ASP A 656 -21.81 -0.48 -7.28
N ASN A 657 -21.28 0.61 -6.73
CA ASN A 657 -22.03 1.84 -6.37
C ASN A 657 -22.64 2.54 -7.61
N SER A 658 -22.59 1.92 -8.79
CA SER A 658 -23.20 2.45 -10.00
C SER A 658 -24.71 2.21 -9.94
N LYS A 659 -25.48 3.29 -10.11
CA LYS A 659 -26.94 3.34 -10.08
C LYS A 659 -27.59 2.60 -11.26
N GLN A 660 -27.23 1.34 -11.51
CA GLN A 660 -27.95 0.51 -12.48
C GLN A 660 -29.00 -0.31 -11.76
N SER A 661 -30.26 0.08 -11.98
CA SER A 661 -31.43 -0.71 -11.65
C SER A 661 -31.40 -2.00 -12.49
N SER A 662 -30.84 -3.08 -11.95
CA SER A 662 -31.10 -4.39 -12.54
C SER A 662 -32.56 -4.76 -12.24
N ASN A 663 -33.26 -5.26 -13.25
CA ASN A 663 -34.69 -5.49 -13.24
C ASN A 663 -35.01 -6.75 -12.41
N THR A 664 -34.95 -6.66 -11.09
CA THR A 664 -35.22 -7.77 -10.14
C THR A 664 -36.70 -8.10 -9.98
N ASN A 665 -37.59 -7.36 -10.64
CA ASN A 665 -39.05 -7.47 -10.53
C ASN A 665 -39.62 -8.85 -10.88
N GLY A 666 -38.87 -9.74 -11.54
CA GLY A 666 -39.28 -11.11 -11.84
C GLY A 666 -38.73 -12.21 -10.91
N ILE A 667 -37.73 -11.91 -10.06
CA ILE A 667 -37.06 -12.92 -9.22
C ILE A 667 -37.95 -13.32 -8.02
N PHE A 668 -38.72 -12.38 -7.50
CA PHE A 668 -39.55 -12.56 -6.30
C PHE A 668 -40.78 -13.46 -6.52
N GLU A 669 -41.21 -13.67 -7.76
CA GLU A 669 -42.34 -14.57 -8.06
C GLU A 669 -41.95 -16.06 -8.02
N LEU A 670 -40.64 -16.37 -7.94
CA LEU A 670 -40.06 -17.66 -8.33
C LEU A 670 -39.32 -18.41 -7.20
N ILE A 671 -39.33 -17.88 -5.98
CA ILE A 671 -38.62 -18.39 -4.79
C ILE A 671 -39.37 -19.62 -4.21
N PRO A 672 -38.76 -20.83 -4.16
CA PRO A 672 -39.34 -22.00 -3.50
C PRO A 672 -39.69 -21.78 -2.03
N THR A 673 -40.71 -22.50 -1.53
CA THR A 673 -41.15 -22.43 -0.12
C THR A 673 -40.12 -22.96 0.88
N SER A 674 -39.03 -23.59 0.42
CA SER A 674 -37.92 -24.10 1.23
C SER A 674 -36.91 -23.04 1.63
N ILE A 675 -36.96 -21.84 1.04
CA ILE A 675 -35.98 -20.78 1.29
C ILE A 675 -36.23 -20.14 2.66
N GLU A 676 -35.28 -20.30 3.57
CA GLU A 676 -35.35 -19.79 4.94
C GLU A 676 -34.71 -18.40 5.08
N SER A 677 -33.77 -18.05 4.19
CA SER A 677 -33.04 -16.79 4.19
C SER A 677 -32.79 -16.29 2.76
N LEU A 678 -33.16 -15.04 2.51
CA LEU A 678 -32.93 -14.30 1.27
C LEU A 678 -32.07 -13.08 1.59
N ILE A 679 -30.90 -12.97 0.94
CA ILE A 679 -29.96 -11.86 1.14
C ILE A 679 -29.82 -11.06 -0.15
N ILE A 680 -30.11 -9.77 -0.09
CA ILE A 680 -30.01 -8.86 -1.24
C ILE A 680 -29.12 -7.69 -0.84
N SER A 681 -28.04 -7.44 -1.59
CA SER A 681 -27.14 -6.31 -1.31
C SER A 681 -27.17 -5.25 -2.40
N GLY A 682 -27.10 -3.96 -2.03
CA GLY A 682 -26.82 -2.85 -2.95
C GLY A 682 -27.97 -2.32 -3.81
N TYR A 683 -29.24 -2.53 -3.41
CA TYR A 683 -30.42 -1.99 -4.12
C TYR A 683 -31.08 -0.87 -3.30
N ASN A 684 -31.23 0.31 -3.90
CA ASN A 684 -31.79 1.49 -3.22
C ASN A 684 -33.32 1.56 -3.22
N GLU A 685 -34.03 0.80 -4.05
CA GLU A 685 -35.49 0.75 -4.07
C GLU A 685 -35.95 -0.67 -4.45
N LEU A 686 -36.64 -1.37 -3.54
CA LEU A 686 -37.26 -2.66 -3.81
C LEU A 686 -38.73 -2.61 -3.36
N GLU A 687 -39.67 -2.71 -4.31
CA GLU A 687 -41.07 -3.02 -4.02
C GLU A 687 -41.22 -4.54 -3.82
N ILE A 688 -41.06 -5.02 -2.58
CA ILE A 688 -41.25 -6.44 -2.25
C ILE A 688 -42.75 -6.69 -2.02
N LYS A 689 -43.44 -7.33 -2.97
CA LYS A 689 -44.82 -7.82 -2.78
C LYS A 689 -44.83 -9.14 -1.98
N LYS A 690 -45.35 -9.06 -0.75
CA LYS A 690 -45.93 -10.09 0.16
C LYS A 690 -45.79 -11.58 -0.24
N ARG A 691 -45.09 -12.40 0.56
CA ARG A 691 -45.28 -13.87 0.66
C ARG A 691 -45.15 -14.40 2.11
N LYS A 692 -45.92 -15.44 2.44
CA LYS A 692 -46.18 -15.99 3.81
C LYS A 692 -45.06 -16.84 4.45
N PHE A 693 -43.94 -17.11 3.79
CA PHE A 693 -43.04 -18.24 4.14
C PHE A 693 -41.57 -17.87 4.47
N LEU A 694 -41.15 -16.61 4.33
CA LEU A 694 -39.77 -16.19 4.63
C LEU A 694 -39.57 -16.05 6.15
N LYS A 695 -38.55 -16.74 6.71
CA LYS A 695 -38.18 -16.62 8.14
C LYS A 695 -37.30 -15.39 8.41
N THR A 696 -36.38 -15.07 7.48
CA THR A 696 -35.47 -13.92 7.58
C THR A 696 -35.27 -13.26 6.22
N LEU A 697 -35.33 -11.92 6.18
CA LEU A 697 -34.94 -11.09 5.06
C LEU A 697 -33.78 -10.20 5.53
N GLU A 698 -32.59 -10.38 4.95
CA GLU A 698 -31.42 -9.56 5.28
C GLU A 698 -31.11 -8.64 4.08
N ILE A 699 -31.07 -7.34 4.34
CA ILE A 699 -30.73 -6.33 3.34
C ILE A 699 -29.35 -5.78 3.72
N ASP A 700 -28.34 -6.06 2.89
CA ASP A 700 -26.99 -5.54 3.08
C ASP A 700 -26.80 -4.27 2.24
N LEU A 701 -26.86 -3.11 2.92
CA LEU A 701 -26.70 -1.81 2.28
C LEU A 701 -25.22 -1.41 2.09
N GLY A 702 -24.27 -2.28 2.45
CA GLY A 702 -22.84 -1.99 2.46
C GLY A 702 -22.38 -1.22 3.71
N GLY A 703 -21.06 -1.17 3.93
CA GLY A 703 -20.45 -0.39 5.02
C GLY A 703 -20.24 -1.12 6.35
N GLY A 704 -20.38 -2.45 6.41
CA GLY A 704 -20.07 -3.25 7.61
C GLY A 704 -21.19 -3.29 8.67
N HIS A 705 -22.35 -2.70 8.39
CA HIS A 705 -23.54 -2.81 9.22
C HIS A 705 -24.48 -3.87 8.65
N LYS A 706 -24.88 -4.82 9.51
CA LYS A 706 -25.92 -5.81 9.17
C LYS A 706 -27.25 -5.37 9.76
N TYR A 707 -28.28 -5.42 8.94
CA TYR A 707 -29.64 -5.07 9.32
C TYR A 707 -30.52 -6.31 9.20
N GLU A 708 -31.14 -6.71 10.31
CA GLU A 708 -32.19 -7.71 10.27
C GLU A 708 -33.52 -7.02 10.05
N ALA A 709 -34.23 -7.40 8.98
CA ALA A 709 -35.58 -6.94 8.72
C ALA A 709 -36.57 -8.03 9.10
N SER A 710 -37.26 -7.83 10.23
CA SER A 710 -38.39 -8.68 10.62
C SER A 710 -39.67 -8.12 10.00
N ILE A 711 -40.36 -8.93 9.20
CA ILE A 711 -41.65 -8.56 8.62
C ILE A 711 -42.73 -8.73 9.70
N LEU A 712 -43.21 -7.62 10.23
CA LEU A 712 -44.31 -7.62 11.19
C LEU A 712 -45.65 -7.57 10.44
N THR A 713 -46.56 -8.46 10.84
CA THR A 713 -47.92 -8.57 10.29
C THR A 713 -48.95 -8.28 11.38
N ASN A 714 -50.25 -8.29 11.04
CA ASN A 714 -51.33 -8.26 12.03
C ASN A 714 -51.60 -9.63 12.69
N SER A 715 -50.66 -10.59 12.59
CA SER A 715 -50.77 -11.88 13.26
C SER A 715 -50.63 -11.75 14.77
N ILE A 716 -51.24 -12.67 15.51
CA ILE A 716 -51.14 -12.74 16.97
C ILE A 716 -49.67 -12.93 17.39
N GLU A 717 -48.89 -13.66 16.61
CA GLU A 717 -47.46 -13.87 16.82
C GLU A 717 -46.65 -12.58 16.68
N SER A 718 -46.89 -11.78 15.62
CA SER A 718 -46.25 -10.46 15.47
C SER A 718 -46.66 -9.49 16.58
N LEU A 719 -47.93 -9.51 17.01
CA LEU A 719 -48.42 -8.68 18.10
C LEU A 719 -47.81 -9.08 19.46
N LYS A 720 -47.65 -10.38 19.73
CA LYS A 720 -46.93 -10.88 20.92
C LYS A 720 -45.47 -10.46 20.90
N TYR A 721 -44.80 -10.56 19.75
CA TYR A 721 -43.41 -10.11 19.60
C TYR A 721 -43.26 -8.61 19.86
N ILE A 722 -44.13 -7.77 19.28
CA ILE A 722 -44.12 -6.32 19.53
C ILE A 722 -44.42 -6.01 21.01
N GLN A 723 -45.36 -6.74 21.64
CA GLN A 723 -45.66 -6.58 23.06
C GLN A 723 -44.47 -6.93 23.96
N GLU A 724 -43.75 -8.01 23.63
CA GLU A 724 -42.61 -8.52 24.40
C GLU A 724 -41.38 -7.63 24.28
N PHE A 725 -41.02 -7.22 23.05
CA PHE A 725 -39.76 -6.52 22.78
C PHE A 725 -39.92 -4.99 22.62
N TYR A 726 -41.12 -4.50 22.33
CA TYR A 726 -41.43 -3.07 22.14
C TYR A 726 -42.70 -2.63 22.90
N PRO A 727 -42.77 -2.87 24.22
CA PRO A 727 -43.99 -2.69 25.02
C PRO A 727 -44.54 -1.26 25.02
N VAL A 728 -43.67 -0.25 24.87
CA VAL A 728 -44.06 1.17 24.78
C VAL A 728 -44.78 1.47 23.46
N TYR A 729 -44.31 0.89 22.34
CA TYR A 729 -44.97 1.03 21.05
C TYR A 729 -46.32 0.31 21.04
N PHE A 730 -46.36 -0.92 21.58
CA PHE A 730 -47.57 -1.72 21.70
C PHE A 730 -48.70 -1.00 22.47
N SER A 731 -48.35 -0.38 23.60
CA SER A 731 -49.30 0.34 24.46
C SER A 731 -49.71 1.72 23.94
N SER A 732 -48.78 2.48 23.34
CA SER A 732 -49.07 3.82 22.82
C SER A 732 -49.92 3.85 21.54
N HIS A 733 -49.95 2.75 20.79
CA HIS A 733 -50.71 2.64 19.54
C HIS A 733 -51.97 1.76 19.68
N TYR A 734 -52.40 1.48 20.91
CA TYR A 734 -53.64 0.73 21.22
C TYR A 734 -53.75 -0.62 20.50
N LEU A 735 -52.64 -1.37 20.43
CA LEU A 735 -52.65 -2.71 19.84
C LEU A 735 -53.29 -3.72 20.82
N GLU A 736 -54.22 -4.55 20.33
CA GLU A 736 -54.90 -5.58 21.14
C GLU A 736 -54.68 -6.98 20.56
N LEU A 737 -54.48 -7.98 21.43
CA LEU A 737 -54.30 -9.37 21.02
C LEU A 737 -55.60 -10.06 20.55
N THR A 738 -56.76 -9.43 20.72
CA THR A 738 -58.08 -10.10 20.69
C THR A 738 -59.02 -9.71 19.55
N SER A 739 -58.61 -8.88 18.58
CA SER A 739 -59.49 -8.47 17.47
C SER A 739 -58.82 -8.68 16.11
N PRO A 740 -59.36 -9.53 15.20
CA PRO A 740 -58.87 -9.57 13.83
C PRO A 740 -59.37 -8.32 13.11
N LEU A 741 -58.49 -7.33 12.92
CA LEU A 741 -58.76 -6.20 12.03
C LEU A 741 -59.07 -6.74 10.62
N GLN A 742 -60.31 -6.62 10.17
CA GLN A 742 -60.69 -6.87 8.78
C GLN A 742 -60.25 -5.68 7.93
N GLY A 743 -59.08 -5.84 7.29
CA GLY A 743 -58.52 -4.89 6.35
C GLY A 743 -57.05 -5.24 6.10
N GLU A 744 -56.63 -5.27 4.83
CA GLU A 744 -55.20 -5.37 4.53
C GLU A 744 -54.48 -4.09 4.97
N TYR A 745 -53.23 -4.26 5.43
CA TYR A 745 -52.19 -3.26 5.78
C TYR A 745 -52.11 -2.76 7.23
N ILE A 746 -51.16 -3.33 7.97
CA ILE A 746 -49.90 -2.63 8.30
C ILE A 746 -48.76 -3.61 7.96
N THR A 747 -47.85 -3.21 7.05
CA THR A 747 -46.55 -3.88 6.88
C THR A 747 -45.53 -2.94 7.50
N ALA A 748 -45.01 -3.30 8.67
CA ALA A 748 -43.90 -2.57 9.27
C ALA A 748 -42.62 -3.37 9.06
N LEU A 749 -41.62 -2.74 8.46
CA LEU A 749 -40.26 -3.28 8.39
C LEU A 749 -39.55 -2.87 9.68
N LEU A 750 -39.38 -3.81 10.61
CA LEU A 750 -38.57 -3.54 11.80
C LEU A 750 -37.12 -3.77 11.42
N VAL A 751 -36.39 -2.68 11.25
CA VAL A 751 -34.97 -2.68 10.90
C VAL A 751 -34.17 -2.61 12.20
N THR A 752 -33.56 -3.73 12.58
CA THR A 752 -32.72 -3.79 13.77
C THR A 752 -31.26 -3.78 13.35
N LEU A 753 -30.49 -2.80 13.84
CA LEU A 753 -29.04 -2.78 13.68
C LEU A 753 -28.43 -3.91 14.52
N ILE A 754 -27.83 -4.90 13.87
CA ILE A 754 -27.03 -5.89 14.57
C ILE A 754 -25.67 -5.23 14.86
N LYS A 755 -25.41 -4.89 16.12
CA LYS A 755 -24.04 -4.58 16.57
C LYS A 755 -23.29 -5.91 16.71
N ASN A 756 -22.17 -6.05 16.01
CA ASN A 756 -21.18 -7.07 16.34
C ASN A 756 -20.52 -6.76 17.69
#